data_AF-A0A7C1J570-F1
#
_entry.id   AF-A0A7C1J570-F1
#
_cell.length_a   1.000
_cell.length_b   1.000
_cell.length_c   1.000
_cell.angle_alpha   90.00
_cell.angle_beta   90.00
_cell.angle_gamma   90.00
#
_symmetry.space_group_name_H-M   'P 1'
#
loop_
_entity.id
_entity.type
_entity.pdbx_description
1 polymer ?
#
loop_
_entity_poly.entity_id
_entity_poly.type
_entity_poly.pdbx_seq_one_letter_code
_entity_poly.pdbx_strand_id
1 'polypeptide(L)'
;MRGSVPSLAADKTFTLYIFMFWSCLTMKRPYFLVMLAIAASFVLSIGVVSAQDRPDLLIWADATRTPALTPIAEAFSEEFGVTVEVQEIGMGDIRTNLPVAGPAGEGPDIIIAAHDWIGELVLNGSVIPIDLGDKAELFSPSALALFTYNGELYGMPYAAENVAFFRNTDLVPDAPATWDEVAAITDELISSGASEYGYIIQSADAYHFFGLQTAFGGYLFGTDDAGNYDVNDVGIDSEGSIAALAWLESLADAGQMPDSVDYDVMHTLFESGDAAMMISGPWALPRIRASGVPYAISDIPAGPGGPGRPFVGGQGFMISAYSENVLLAEAFLVDYMATLESMQVLYDADPRPPAFLPLLETLDDPDLAAFQSAGANALPQPSVPGMTSVWGAWANGITFVIQGELTAEEAFTDAAAQVREIMATGGVVVVEVAGDPPPADGPTNVSIPGSLNMAMGCAGDWVPDCAEAQLLYNANGDVWMNTFTLPAGSYEYKVALNNTWDENYGGRADRDGANVTLELAEETTVTFVYDNKTNWVADSVNSVIATVPGSYQAAIGCAGDWAPDCLRSWLQDADGDGIYTFSTTAIPAGDYEAKVAINMTWDVNYGADGARDGANLTFNVPADGTEVIFSFDSTTNVLTISAGA
;
A
#
# COMPACT_ATOMS: atom_id res chain seq x y z
N MET A 1 -21.85 65.16 -9.36
CA MET A 1 -20.52 64.86 -9.95
C MET A 1 -19.55 64.60 -8.83
N ARG A 2 -18.90 63.42 -8.83
CA ARG A 2 -17.76 62.98 -7.99
C ARG A 2 -18.06 62.89 -6.49
N GLY A 3 -17.66 61.90 -5.70
CA GLY A 3 -16.83 60.70 -5.87
C GLY A 3 -16.60 60.14 -4.45
N SER A 4 -16.44 58.82 -4.36
CA SER A 4 -16.51 57.91 -3.20
C SER A 4 -15.45 58.08 -2.09
N VAL A 5 -15.86 57.60 -0.91
CA VAL A 5 -15.12 57.32 0.34
C VAL A 5 -14.43 55.94 0.26
N PRO A 6 -13.31 55.69 0.97
CA PRO A 6 -12.93 54.34 1.41
C PRO A 6 -13.28 54.12 2.89
N SER A 7 -13.94 53.00 3.21
CA SER A 7 -14.17 52.53 4.58
C SER A 7 -13.16 51.45 4.95
N LEU A 8 -12.45 51.62 6.07
CA LEU A 8 -11.80 50.53 6.81
C LEU A 8 -12.61 50.27 8.08
N ALA A 9 -12.99 49.00 8.29
CA ALA A 9 -13.66 48.50 9.47
C ALA A 9 -12.66 48.35 10.63
N ALA A 10 -13.06 48.80 11.83
CA ALA A 10 -12.34 48.56 13.08
C ALA A 10 -13.28 47.95 14.13
N ASP A 11 -13.02 46.68 14.41
CA ASP A 11 -13.07 45.91 15.66
C ASP A 11 -14.17 46.19 16.73
N LYS A 12 -15.03 45.18 16.95
CA LYS A 12 -16.16 45.18 17.90
C LYS A 12 -15.78 44.72 19.32
N THR A 13 -14.51 44.44 19.60
CA THR A 13 -14.09 43.83 20.87
C THR A 13 -13.90 44.85 22.01
N PHE A 14 -13.73 46.14 21.68
CA PHE A 14 -13.43 47.18 22.67
C PHE A 14 -14.66 47.74 23.43
N THR A 15 -15.87 47.55 22.89
CA THR A 15 -17.10 48.12 23.48
C THR A 15 -17.67 47.23 24.60
N LEU A 16 -17.32 45.94 24.65
CA LEU A 16 -17.86 44.99 25.64
C LEU A 16 -17.20 45.12 27.03
N TYR A 17 -15.90 45.46 27.08
CA TYR A 17 -15.15 45.59 28.33
C TYR A 17 -15.55 46.80 29.19
N ILE A 18 -16.00 47.89 28.56
CA ILE A 18 -16.39 49.11 29.27
C ILE A 18 -17.76 48.95 29.96
N PHE A 19 -18.65 48.09 29.43
CA PHE A 19 -19.95 47.82 30.05
C PHE A 19 -19.83 46.91 31.29
N MET A 20 -18.95 45.90 31.30
CA MET A 20 -18.77 45.02 32.46
C MET A 20 -18.14 45.73 33.67
N PHE A 21 -17.22 46.66 33.43
CA PHE A 21 -16.55 47.39 34.53
C PHE A 21 -17.50 48.35 35.27
N TRP A 22 -18.51 48.90 34.58
CA TRP A 22 -19.45 49.84 35.20
C TRP A 22 -20.55 49.14 36.03
N SER A 23 -20.93 47.91 35.66
CA SER A 23 -21.92 47.12 36.41
C SER A 23 -21.38 46.52 37.72
N CYS A 24 -20.06 46.43 37.91
CA CYS A 24 -19.47 45.80 39.10
C CYS A 24 -19.49 46.73 40.34
N LEU A 25 -19.52 48.05 40.16
CA LEU A 25 -19.41 49.02 41.26
C LEU A 25 -20.72 49.27 42.05
N THR A 26 -21.85 48.64 41.70
CA THR A 26 -23.15 48.90 42.33
C THR A 26 -23.81 47.69 43.01
N MET A 27 -23.14 46.54 43.08
CA MET A 27 -23.74 45.32 43.61
C MET A 27 -23.61 45.19 45.14
N LYS A 28 -24.73 44.88 45.81
CA LYS A 28 -24.82 44.82 47.29
C LYS A 28 -24.01 43.66 47.89
N ARG A 29 -23.45 43.92 49.08
CA ARG A 29 -22.57 43.07 49.92
C ARG A 29 -22.86 41.56 50.02
N PRO A 30 -24.11 41.03 50.03
CA PRO A 30 -24.30 39.58 50.14
C PRO A 30 -23.91 38.78 48.89
N TYR A 31 -23.80 39.43 47.71
CA TYR A 31 -23.44 38.74 46.46
C TYR A 31 -21.92 38.62 46.23
N PHE A 32 -21.13 39.45 46.93
CA PHE A 32 -19.66 39.43 46.83
C PHE A 32 -19.04 38.23 47.55
N LEU A 33 -19.67 37.78 48.65
CA LEU A 33 -19.22 36.62 49.42
C LEU A 33 -19.57 35.28 48.76
N VAL A 34 -20.65 35.21 48.00
CA VAL A 34 -21.03 34.00 47.23
C VAL A 34 -20.14 33.83 46.00
N MET A 35 -19.78 34.93 45.33
CA MET A 35 -18.83 34.90 44.19
C MET A 35 -17.40 34.53 44.63
N LEU A 36 -16.96 34.94 45.82
CA LEU A 36 -15.64 34.58 46.35
C LEU A 36 -15.53 33.09 46.75
N ALA A 37 -16.63 32.48 47.21
CA ALA A 37 -16.68 31.04 47.52
C ALA A 37 -16.71 30.18 46.25
N ILE A 38 -17.37 30.65 45.19
CA ILE A 38 -17.35 29.99 43.87
C ILE A 38 -15.97 30.15 43.21
N ALA A 39 -15.33 31.31 43.32
CA ALA A 39 -13.96 31.53 42.80
C ALA A 39 -12.90 30.72 43.57
N ALA A 40 -13.04 30.55 44.90
CA ALA A 40 -12.12 29.72 45.69
C ALA A 40 -12.30 28.21 45.45
N SER A 41 -13.47 27.79 44.95
CA SER A 41 -13.73 26.38 44.58
C SER A 41 -13.33 26.06 43.13
N PHE A 42 -13.10 27.07 42.30
CA PHE A 42 -12.64 26.92 40.91
C PHE A 42 -11.11 27.04 40.74
N VAL A 43 -10.39 27.48 41.78
CA VAL A 43 -8.92 27.65 41.77
C VAL A 43 -8.18 26.46 42.41
N LEU A 44 -8.90 25.46 42.94
CA LEU A 44 -8.31 24.22 43.47
C LEU A 44 -8.47 22.99 42.56
N SER A 45 -8.80 23.21 41.29
CA SER A 45 -8.85 22.17 40.26
C SER A 45 -8.22 22.64 38.94
N ILE A 46 -7.18 23.48 39.04
CA ILE A 46 -6.07 23.37 38.09
C ILE A 46 -5.39 22.05 38.45
N GLY A 47 -5.99 20.95 37.98
CA GLY A 47 -5.22 19.75 37.75
C GLY A 47 -4.02 20.20 36.94
N VAL A 48 -2.83 19.89 37.42
CA VAL A 48 -1.66 19.76 36.56
C VAL A 48 -2.18 19.02 35.33
N VAL A 49 -2.25 19.69 34.19
CA VAL A 49 -2.24 18.96 32.93
C VAL A 49 -0.87 18.30 32.96
N SER A 50 -0.83 17.08 33.49
CA SER A 50 0.30 16.20 33.24
C SER A 50 0.38 16.16 31.72
N ALA A 51 1.58 16.36 31.17
CA ALA A 51 1.89 15.72 29.91
C ALA A 51 1.34 14.29 30.03
N GLN A 52 0.58 13.82 29.04
CA GLN A 52 0.17 12.42 29.04
C GLN A 52 1.47 11.63 29.20
N ASP A 53 1.69 11.02 30.37
CA ASP A 53 3.00 10.47 30.73
C ASP A 53 3.29 9.36 29.73
N ARG A 54 4.14 9.65 28.73
CA ARG A 54 4.61 8.67 27.76
C ARG A 54 5.22 7.52 28.55
N PRO A 55 4.91 6.25 28.22
CA PRO A 55 5.54 5.12 28.89
C PRO A 55 7.06 5.18 28.74
N ASP A 56 7.80 4.59 29.68
CA ASP A 56 9.26 4.48 29.60
C ASP A 56 9.70 3.70 28.35
N LEU A 57 8.89 2.75 27.88
CA LEU A 57 9.00 2.14 26.56
C LEU A 57 7.63 2.03 25.88
N LEU A 58 7.55 2.50 24.64
CA LEU A 58 6.42 2.26 23.74
C LEU A 58 6.82 1.26 22.65
N ILE A 59 6.01 0.20 22.47
CA ILE A 59 6.18 -0.80 21.44
C ILE A 59 5.02 -0.70 20.44
N TRP A 60 5.31 -0.56 19.15
CA TRP A 60 4.30 -0.71 18.11
C TRP A 60 4.30 -2.14 17.55
N ALA A 61 3.12 -2.74 17.50
CA ALA A 61 2.92 -4.10 17.00
C ALA A 61 1.56 -4.22 16.28
N ASP A 62 1.43 -5.19 15.38
CA ASP A 62 0.15 -5.47 14.71
C ASP A 62 -0.85 -6.18 15.64
N ALA A 63 -2.08 -6.36 15.15
CA ALA A 63 -3.18 -6.97 15.89
C ALA A 63 -2.91 -8.43 16.31
N THR A 64 -1.99 -9.14 15.64
CA THR A 64 -1.60 -10.51 16.04
C THR A 64 -0.57 -10.48 17.16
N ARG A 65 0.44 -9.61 17.11
CA ARG A 65 1.51 -9.59 18.14
C ARG A 65 1.15 -8.75 19.36
N THR A 66 0.28 -7.76 19.24
CA THR A 66 -0.11 -6.92 20.38
C THR A 66 -0.62 -7.76 21.57
N PRO A 67 -1.59 -8.69 21.40
CA PRO A 67 -2.06 -9.53 22.50
C PRO A 67 -0.98 -10.46 23.09
N ALA A 68 0.03 -10.84 22.30
CA ALA A 68 1.12 -11.69 22.75
C ALA A 68 2.19 -10.91 23.54
N LEU A 69 2.47 -9.68 23.12
CA LEU A 69 3.47 -8.82 23.74
C LEU A 69 2.97 -8.13 25.00
N THR A 70 1.68 -7.81 25.10
CA THR A 70 1.12 -7.09 26.26
C THR A 70 1.42 -7.78 27.60
N PRO A 71 1.18 -9.09 27.78
CA PRO A 71 1.53 -9.78 29.03
C PRO A 71 3.04 -9.78 29.32
N ILE A 72 3.87 -9.83 28.28
CA ILE A 72 5.34 -9.78 28.40
C ILE A 72 5.77 -8.38 28.89
N ALA A 73 5.23 -7.33 28.28
CA ALA A 73 5.45 -5.94 28.67
C ALA A 73 4.98 -5.64 30.10
N GLU A 74 3.82 -6.16 30.50
CA GLU A 74 3.30 -6.05 31.86
C GLU A 74 4.23 -6.72 32.89
N ALA A 75 4.70 -7.93 32.60
CA ALA A 75 5.60 -8.66 33.48
C ALA A 75 6.97 -7.97 33.62
N PHE A 76 7.52 -7.44 32.51
CA PHE A 76 8.74 -6.61 32.56
C PHE A 76 8.52 -5.33 33.38
N SER A 77 7.37 -4.68 33.20
CA SER A 77 7.00 -3.48 33.97
C SER A 77 6.95 -3.77 35.47
N GLU A 78 6.37 -4.91 35.88
CA GLU A 78 6.31 -5.34 37.28
C GLU A 78 7.69 -5.66 37.85
N GLU A 79 8.55 -6.35 37.08
CA GLU A 79 9.88 -6.76 37.54
C GLU A 79 10.85 -5.57 37.70
N PHE A 80 10.87 -4.67 36.72
CA PHE A 80 11.87 -3.60 36.65
C PHE A 80 11.35 -2.24 37.13
N GLY A 81 10.05 -2.11 37.41
CA GLY A 81 9.46 -0.88 37.91
C GLY A 81 9.43 0.26 36.89
N VAL A 82 9.35 -0.09 35.61
CA VAL A 82 9.20 0.83 34.47
C VAL A 82 7.81 0.64 33.85
N THR A 83 7.40 1.57 33.00
CA THR A 83 6.14 1.48 32.25
C THR A 83 6.41 1.07 30.80
N VAL A 84 5.93 -0.10 30.40
CA VAL A 84 5.99 -0.56 29.00
C VAL A 84 4.57 -0.68 28.45
N GLU A 85 4.31 -0.02 27.33
CA GLU A 85 3.02 -0.09 26.63
C GLU A 85 3.21 -0.71 25.25
N VAL A 86 2.28 -1.58 24.86
CA VAL A 86 2.19 -2.11 23.50
C VAL A 86 0.97 -1.48 22.83
N GLN A 87 1.21 -0.74 21.76
CA GLN A 87 0.17 -0.07 20.98
C GLN A 87 -0.03 -0.81 19.67
N GLU A 88 -1.28 -1.17 19.39
CA GLU A 88 -1.68 -1.80 18.14
C GLU A 88 -1.65 -0.78 17.00
N ILE A 89 -0.88 -1.08 15.96
CA ILE A 89 -0.78 -0.31 14.72
C ILE A 89 -0.77 -1.32 13.57
N GLY A 90 -1.49 -1.07 12.47
CA GLY A 90 -1.45 -1.95 11.31
C GLY A 90 -0.02 -2.14 10.79
N MET A 91 0.36 -3.35 10.39
CA MET A 91 1.76 -3.65 10.03
C MET A 91 2.31 -2.71 8.94
N GLY A 92 1.52 -2.36 7.93
CA GLY A 92 1.89 -1.37 6.91
C GLY A 92 1.97 0.06 7.44
N ASP A 93 1.15 0.40 8.43
CA ASP A 93 1.13 1.71 9.08
C ASP A 93 2.35 1.90 10.01
N ILE A 94 2.89 0.84 10.62
CA ILE A 94 4.09 0.91 11.46
C ILE A 94 5.26 1.51 10.66
N ARG A 95 5.54 0.93 9.48
CA ARG A 95 6.60 1.40 8.57
C ARG A 95 6.37 2.84 8.13
N THR A 96 5.13 3.19 7.78
CA THR A 96 4.77 4.50 7.23
C THR A 96 4.76 5.60 8.30
N ASN A 97 4.32 5.28 9.52
CA ASN A 97 4.16 6.26 10.59
C ASN A 97 5.46 6.52 11.35
N LEU A 98 6.38 5.55 11.44
CA LEU A 98 7.62 5.71 12.23
C LEU A 98 8.45 6.95 11.80
N PRO A 99 8.70 7.20 10.50
CA PRO A 99 9.45 8.39 10.05
C PRO A 99 8.74 9.72 10.37
N VAL A 100 7.42 9.72 10.55
CA VAL A 100 6.62 10.92 10.83
C VAL A 100 6.47 11.15 12.34
N ALA A 101 6.04 10.14 13.08
CA ALA A 101 5.80 10.21 14.52
C ALA A 101 7.10 10.27 15.34
N GLY A 102 8.15 9.60 14.86
CA GLY A 102 9.46 9.56 15.51
C GLY A 102 10.05 10.95 15.78
N PRO A 103 10.29 11.78 14.75
CA PRO A 103 10.78 13.16 14.93
C PRO A 103 9.84 14.06 15.73
N ALA A 104 8.54 13.77 15.74
CA ALA A 104 7.55 14.49 16.54
C ALA A 104 7.57 14.13 18.04
N GLY A 105 8.34 13.10 18.43
CA GLY A 105 8.40 12.59 19.80
C GLY A 105 7.19 11.72 20.20
N GLU A 106 6.36 11.37 19.22
CA GLU A 106 5.14 10.56 19.37
C GLU A 106 5.35 9.10 18.91
N GLY A 107 6.51 8.80 18.32
CA GLY A 107 6.87 7.47 17.83
C GLY A 107 7.30 6.50 18.94
N PRO A 108 7.37 5.21 18.60
CA PRO A 108 7.71 4.15 19.54
C PRO A 108 9.21 4.10 19.83
N ASP A 109 9.57 3.33 20.85
CA ASP A 109 10.94 2.94 21.17
C ASP A 109 11.33 1.65 20.42
N ILE A 110 10.39 0.71 20.30
CA ILE A 110 10.56 -0.57 19.59
C ILE A 110 9.43 -0.75 18.58
N ILE A 111 9.74 -1.26 17.40
CA ILE A 111 8.75 -1.71 16.43
C ILE A 111 8.87 -3.21 16.18
N ILE A 112 7.73 -3.88 16.00
CA ILE A 112 7.70 -5.13 15.24
C ILE A 112 7.87 -4.77 13.77
N ALA A 113 8.79 -5.45 13.11
CA ALA A 113 9.14 -5.15 11.74
C ALA A 113 9.47 -6.40 10.93
N ALA A 114 9.11 -6.34 9.65
CA ALA A 114 9.61 -7.27 8.65
C ALA A 114 11.01 -6.83 8.19
N HIS A 115 11.88 -7.80 7.91
CA HIS A 115 13.27 -7.54 7.55
C HIS A 115 13.43 -6.69 6.26
N ASP A 116 12.47 -6.74 5.35
CA ASP A 116 12.47 -6.03 4.07
C ASP A 116 12.24 -4.51 4.24
N TRP A 117 12.10 -4.03 5.47
CA TRP A 117 12.04 -2.60 5.77
C TRP A 117 13.41 -2.01 6.11
N ILE A 118 14.42 -2.84 6.39
CA ILE A 118 15.72 -2.38 6.93
C ILE A 118 16.41 -1.43 5.97
N GLY A 119 16.44 -1.75 4.67
CA GLY A 119 17.06 -0.88 3.68
C GLY A 119 16.53 0.55 3.74
N GLU A 120 15.20 0.70 3.72
CA GLU A 120 14.55 2.02 3.81
C GLU A 120 14.75 2.68 5.17
N LEU A 121 14.47 1.96 6.27
CA LEU A 121 14.50 2.55 7.62
C LEU A 121 15.92 2.96 8.04
N VAL A 122 16.95 2.25 7.56
CA VAL A 122 18.35 2.62 7.76
C VAL A 122 18.71 3.84 6.92
N LEU A 123 18.30 3.88 5.64
CA LEU A 123 18.56 5.03 4.76
C LEU A 123 17.91 6.32 5.28
N ASN A 124 16.70 6.22 5.84
CA ASN A 124 15.98 7.35 6.43
C ASN A 124 16.43 7.67 7.87
N GLY A 125 17.33 6.87 8.45
CA GLY A 125 17.83 7.05 9.80
C GLY A 125 16.77 6.86 10.88
N SER A 126 15.74 6.06 10.61
CA SER A 126 14.60 5.82 11.51
C SER A 126 14.84 4.68 12.50
N VAL A 127 15.82 3.80 12.23
CA VAL A 127 16.23 2.71 13.13
C VAL A 127 17.73 2.76 13.39
N ILE A 128 18.14 2.21 14.53
CA ILE A 128 19.55 2.12 14.94
C ILE A 128 20.04 0.67 14.99
N PRO A 129 21.35 0.43 14.83
CA PRO A 129 21.94 -0.87 15.09
C PRO A 129 21.69 -1.31 16.54
N ILE A 130 21.60 -2.61 16.76
CA ILE A 130 21.47 -3.23 18.08
C ILE A 130 22.64 -4.18 18.33
N ASP A 131 22.99 -4.38 19.60
CA ASP A 131 23.97 -5.39 20.02
C ASP A 131 23.31 -6.48 20.87
N LEU A 132 23.25 -7.71 20.34
CA LEU A 132 22.74 -8.87 21.08
C LEU A 132 23.82 -9.52 21.99
N GLY A 133 25.07 -9.07 21.90
CA GLY A 133 26.20 -9.64 22.62
C GLY A 133 26.30 -11.16 22.43
N ASP A 134 26.60 -11.86 23.53
CA ASP A 134 26.71 -13.33 23.53
C ASP A 134 25.39 -14.03 23.16
N LYS A 135 24.23 -13.36 23.25
CA LYS A 135 22.94 -13.96 22.88
C LYS A 135 22.76 -14.10 21.37
N ALA A 136 23.56 -13.44 20.53
CA ALA A 136 23.52 -13.63 19.08
C ALA A 136 23.69 -15.11 18.68
N GLU A 137 24.50 -15.88 19.42
CA GLU A 137 24.71 -17.31 19.18
C GLU A 137 23.46 -18.18 19.40
N LEU A 138 22.42 -17.63 20.04
CA LEU A 138 21.14 -18.30 20.26
C LEU A 138 20.17 -18.13 19.10
N PHE A 139 20.53 -17.39 18.05
CA PHE A 139 19.67 -17.15 16.89
C PHE A 139 20.20 -17.83 15.64
N SER A 140 19.30 -18.20 14.73
CA SER A 140 19.67 -18.75 13.43
C SER A 140 20.54 -17.75 12.66
N PRO A 141 21.71 -18.18 12.12
CA PRO A 141 22.55 -17.31 11.30
C PRO A 141 21.82 -16.74 10.08
N SER A 142 20.91 -17.51 9.47
CA SER A 142 20.12 -17.02 8.34
C SER A 142 19.13 -15.94 8.77
N ALA A 143 18.51 -16.08 9.94
CA ALA A 143 17.59 -15.08 10.47
C ALA A 143 18.32 -13.78 10.87
N LEU A 144 19.51 -13.90 11.48
CA LEU A 144 20.36 -12.73 11.77
C LEU A 144 20.81 -12.01 10.49
N ALA A 145 21.13 -12.76 9.44
CA ALA A 145 21.52 -12.18 8.16
C ALA A 145 20.41 -11.32 7.53
N LEU A 146 19.13 -11.73 7.68
CA LEU A 146 17.98 -10.92 7.23
C LEU A 146 17.94 -9.57 7.92
N PHE A 147 18.36 -9.50 9.19
CA PHE A 147 18.36 -8.27 9.97
C PHE A 147 19.68 -7.49 9.93
N THR A 148 20.63 -7.90 9.09
CA THR A 148 21.94 -7.28 8.97
C THR A 148 22.02 -6.41 7.72
N TYR A 149 22.43 -5.16 7.86
CA TYR A 149 22.64 -4.24 6.74
C TYR A 149 24.02 -3.58 6.85
N ASN A 150 24.80 -3.60 5.77
CA ASN A 150 26.19 -3.11 5.75
C ASN A 150 27.09 -3.67 6.87
N GLY A 151 26.82 -4.90 7.31
CA GLY A 151 27.59 -5.59 8.36
C GLY A 151 27.19 -5.24 9.79
N GLU A 152 26.14 -4.42 9.99
CA GLU A 152 25.58 -4.10 11.31
C GLU A 152 24.19 -4.73 11.46
N LEU A 153 23.87 -5.24 12.65
CA LEU A 153 22.58 -5.85 12.96
C LEU A 153 21.59 -4.75 13.39
N TYR A 154 20.44 -4.67 12.73
CA TYR A 154 19.41 -3.64 12.99
C TYR A 154 18.15 -4.18 13.67
N GLY A 155 18.06 -5.49 13.87
CA GLY A 155 16.93 -6.07 14.58
C GLY A 155 17.17 -7.45 15.16
N MET A 156 16.38 -7.78 16.17
CA MET A 156 16.38 -9.08 16.82
C MET A 156 15.30 -9.95 16.15
N PRO A 157 15.67 -10.96 15.33
CA PRO A 157 14.69 -11.80 14.67
C PRO A 157 13.99 -12.71 15.69
N TYR A 158 12.67 -12.88 15.57
CA TYR A 158 11.91 -13.88 16.32
C TYR A 158 11.39 -15.01 15.43
N ALA A 159 11.19 -14.75 14.13
CA ALA A 159 10.76 -15.76 13.16
C ALA A 159 11.45 -15.57 11.81
N ALA A 160 11.65 -16.68 11.10
CA ALA A 160 11.99 -16.70 9.69
C ALA A 160 10.92 -17.48 8.92
N GLU A 161 10.67 -17.10 7.68
CA GLU A 161 9.63 -17.72 6.87
C GLU A 161 10.05 -17.85 5.41
N ASN A 162 9.66 -18.95 4.81
CA ASN A 162 9.80 -19.21 3.39
C ASN A 162 8.64 -20.10 2.95
N VAL A 163 8.38 -20.11 1.65
CA VAL A 163 7.46 -21.09 1.07
C VAL A 163 8.15 -22.44 0.88
N ALA A 164 7.36 -23.49 0.80
CA ALA A 164 7.77 -24.86 0.54
C ALA A 164 6.74 -25.55 -0.36
N PHE A 165 7.11 -26.72 -0.89
CA PHE A 165 6.25 -27.50 -1.77
C PHE A 165 5.33 -28.41 -0.95
N PHE A 166 4.02 -28.22 -1.08
CA PHE A 166 3.00 -29.05 -0.47
C PHE A 166 2.48 -30.07 -1.47
N ARG A 167 2.28 -31.30 -1.01
CA ARG A 167 1.62 -32.36 -1.78
C ARG A 167 0.61 -33.12 -0.93
N ASN A 168 -0.52 -33.50 -1.53
CA ASN A 168 -1.45 -34.46 -0.96
C ASN A 168 -0.86 -35.87 -1.09
N THR A 169 -0.55 -36.54 0.03
CA THR A 169 0.20 -37.81 0.02
C THR A 169 -0.62 -39.01 -0.47
N ASP A 170 -1.95 -38.91 -0.50
CA ASP A 170 -2.79 -39.96 -1.08
C ASP A 170 -2.76 -39.93 -2.62
N LEU A 171 -2.54 -38.74 -3.20
CA LEU A 171 -2.44 -38.53 -4.65
C LEU A 171 -0.99 -38.61 -5.14
N VAL A 172 -0.06 -38.02 -4.39
CA VAL A 172 1.35 -37.90 -4.73
C VAL A 172 2.17 -38.37 -3.53
N PRO A 173 2.42 -39.70 -3.39
CA PRO A 173 3.03 -40.27 -2.18
C PRO A 173 4.51 -39.95 -2.00
N ASP A 174 5.23 -39.80 -3.11
CA ASP A 174 6.66 -39.45 -3.16
C ASP A 174 6.81 -37.99 -3.65
N ALA A 175 7.73 -37.23 -3.06
CA ALA A 175 7.96 -35.85 -3.47
C ALA A 175 8.60 -35.80 -4.88
N PRO A 176 8.05 -35.01 -5.83
CA PRO A 176 8.67 -34.84 -7.14
C PRO A 176 10.01 -34.12 -7.01
N ALA A 177 11.04 -34.65 -7.64
CA ALA A 177 12.38 -34.08 -7.62
C ALA A 177 12.52 -32.91 -8.62
N THR A 178 11.72 -32.90 -9.69
CA THR A 178 11.81 -31.89 -10.75
C THR A 178 10.46 -31.38 -11.22
N TRP A 179 10.44 -30.19 -11.82
CA TRP A 179 9.24 -29.63 -12.45
C TRP A 179 8.74 -30.44 -13.66
N ASP A 180 9.60 -31.21 -14.32
CA ASP A 180 9.18 -32.20 -15.32
C ASP A 180 8.35 -33.33 -14.71
N GLU A 181 8.73 -33.79 -13.50
CA GLU A 181 7.95 -34.78 -12.76
C GLU A 181 6.62 -34.19 -12.28
N VAL A 182 6.60 -32.92 -11.84
CA VAL A 182 5.35 -32.21 -11.48
C VAL A 182 4.37 -32.18 -12.66
N ALA A 183 4.85 -31.85 -13.87
CA ALA A 183 4.02 -31.85 -15.08
C ALA A 183 3.51 -33.26 -15.43
N ALA A 184 4.38 -34.28 -15.38
CA ALA A 184 3.99 -35.66 -15.67
C ALA A 184 2.97 -36.22 -14.66
N ILE A 185 3.13 -35.90 -13.38
CA ILE A 185 2.16 -36.26 -12.31
C ILE A 185 0.85 -35.53 -12.55
N THR A 186 0.89 -34.25 -12.93
CA THR A 186 -0.30 -33.46 -13.26
C THR A 186 -1.10 -34.10 -14.40
N ASP A 187 -0.43 -34.45 -15.50
CA ASP A 187 -1.03 -35.16 -16.62
C ASP A 187 -1.69 -36.47 -16.20
N GLU A 188 -1.02 -37.27 -15.36
CA GLU A 188 -1.52 -38.57 -14.88
C GLU A 188 -2.77 -38.41 -13.99
N LEU A 189 -2.74 -37.48 -13.05
CA LEU A 189 -3.84 -37.23 -12.12
C LEU A 189 -5.11 -36.75 -12.86
N ILE A 190 -4.94 -35.81 -13.79
CA ILE A 190 -6.06 -35.28 -14.59
C ILE A 190 -6.59 -36.36 -15.54
N SER A 191 -5.71 -37.06 -16.25
CA SER A 191 -6.12 -38.10 -17.23
C SER A 191 -6.82 -39.30 -16.57
N SER A 192 -6.46 -39.63 -15.33
CA SER A 192 -7.11 -40.68 -14.54
C SER A 192 -8.40 -40.22 -13.85
N GLY A 193 -8.63 -38.90 -13.77
CA GLY A 193 -9.72 -38.29 -13.02
C GLY A 193 -9.55 -38.41 -11.50
N ALA A 194 -8.30 -38.57 -11.03
CA ALA A 194 -7.97 -38.66 -9.62
C ALA A 194 -7.95 -37.29 -8.92
N SER A 195 -7.74 -36.21 -9.67
CA SER A 195 -7.74 -34.82 -9.22
C SER A 195 -8.21 -33.93 -10.36
N GLU A 196 -8.84 -32.79 -10.05
CA GLU A 196 -9.22 -31.79 -11.07
C GLU A 196 -7.98 -31.05 -11.58
N TYR A 197 -7.06 -30.74 -10.67
CA TYR A 197 -5.78 -30.07 -10.94
C TYR A 197 -4.62 -30.87 -10.34
N GLY A 198 -3.49 -30.92 -11.03
CA GLY A 198 -2.27 -31.54 -10.50
C GLY A 198 -1.47 -30.56 -9.65
N TYR A 199 -1.10 -29.43 -10.24
CA TYR A 199 -0.45 -28.30 -9.57
C TYR A 199 -1.34 -27.06 -9.66
N ILE A 200 -1.41 -26.29 -8.58
CA ILE A 200 -2.17 -25.03 -8.54
C ILE A 200 -1.36 -23.90 -7.90
N ILE A 201 -1.57 -22.68 -8.40
CA ILE A 201 -1.01 -21.42 -7.90
C ILE A 201 -2.10 -20.35 -8.00
N GLN A 202 -2.15 -19.41 -7.06
CA GLN A 202 -3.12 -18.31 -7.10
C GLN A 202 -2.76 -17.27 -8.17
N SER A 203 -3.75 -16.49 -8.59
CA SER A 203 -3.57 -15.38 -9.52
C SER A 203 -2.66 -14.30 -8.94
N ALA A 204 -1.97 -13.56 -9.81
CA ALA A 204 -1.11 -12.43 -9.44
C ALA A 204 -0.03 -12.78 -8.38
N ASP A 205 0.59 -13.96 -8.49
CA ASP A 205 1.45 -14.49 -7.43
C ASP A 205 2.94 -14.64 -7.80
N ALA A 206 3.62 -13.50 -7.87
CA ALA A 206 5.07 -13.44 -8.05
C ALA A 206 5.84 -14.11 -6.89
N TYR A 207 5.32 -14.05 -5.66
CA TYR A 207 6.03 -14.53 -4.48
C TYR A 207 6.14 -16.06 -4.45
N HIS A 208 5.04 -16.79 -4.69
CA HIS A 208 5.08 -18.26 -4.77
C HIS A 208 5.66 -18.76 -6.10
N PHE A 209 5.54 -17.97 -7.18
CA PHE A 209 6.16 -18.27 -8.47
C PHE A 209 7.70 -18.26 -8.42
N PHE A 210 8.31 -17.43 -7.56
CA PHE A 210 9.76 -17.25 -7.55
C PHE A 210 10.58 -18.53 -7.38
N GLY A 211 10.07 -19.50 -6.61
CA GLY A 211 10.72 -20.80 -6.44
C GLY A 211 10.81 -21.60 -7.75
N LEU A 212 9.76 -21.54 -8.58
CA LEU A 212 9.74 -22.08 -9.94
C LEU A 212 10.70 -21.29 -10.84
N GLN A 213 10.65 -19.96 -10.81
CA GLN A 213 11.53 -19.10 -11.60
C GLN A 213 13.01 -19.41 -11.39
N THR A 214 13.45 -19.49 -10.14
CA THR A 214 14.84 -19.78 -9.79
C THR A 214 15.25 -21.21 -10.14
N ALA A 215 14.34 -22.18 -10.06
CA ALA A 215 14.58 -23.56 -10.50
C ALA A 215 14.93 -23.63 -12.00
N PHE A 216 14.39 -22.72 -12.82
CA PHE A 216 14.70 -22.60 -14.25
C PHE A 216 15.90 -21.69 -14.53
N GLY A 217 16.54 -21.14 -13.50
CA GLY A 217 17.70 -20.25 -13.62
C GLY A 217 17.32 -18.77 -13.81
N GLY A 218 16.04 -18.43 -13.66
CA GLY A 218 15.57 -17.06 -13.61
C GLY A 218 15.85 -16.39 -12.27
N TYR A 219 15.80 -15.06 -12.25
CA TYR A 219 16.02 -14.25 -11.06
C TYR A 219 15.28 -12.91 -11.18
N LEU A 220 15.07 -12.21 -10.06
CA LEU A 220 14.46 -10.88 -10.07
C LEU A 220 15.51 -9.78 -10.30
N PHE A 221 16.49 -9.69 -9.40
CA PHE A 221 17.66 -8.81 -9.50
C PHE A 221 18.93 -9.62 -9.39
N GLY A 222 19.95 -9.26 -10.18
CA GLY A 222 21.29 -9.79 -10.05
C GLY A 222 21.89 -9.44 -8.69
N THR A 223 23.05 -10.01 -8.37
CA THR A 223 23.76 -9.68 -7.13
C THR A 223 25.18 -9.24 -7.42
N ASP A 224 25.66 -8.27 -6.64
CA ASP A 224 27.07 -7.87 -6.66
C ASP A 224 27.99 -8.92 -6.01
N ASP A 225 29.30 -8.66 -6.04
CA ASP A 225 30.32 -9.55 -5.43
C ASP A 225 30.15 -9.72 -3.90
N ALA A 226 29.40 -8.83 -3.26
CA ALA A 226 29.09 -8.87 -1.83
C ALA A 226 27.74 -9.57 -1.54
N GLY A 227 27.01 -9.98 -2.58
CA GLY A 227 25.72 -10.66 -2.48
C GLY A 227 24.52 -9.72 -2.32
N ASN A 228 24.70 -8.41 -2.46
CA ASN A 228 23.60 -7.45 -2.44
C ASN A 228 22.90 -7.41 -3.80
N TYR A 229 21.60 -7.14 -3.82
CA TYR A 229 20.87 -6.97 -5.07
C TYR A 229 21.37 -5.77 -5.88
N ASP A 230 21.67 -5.99 -7.15
CA ASP A 230 21.90 -4.95 -8.16
C ASP A 230 20.59 -4.69 -8.91
N VAL A 231 19.92 -3.61 -8.53
CA VAL A 231 18.64 -3.18 -9.12
C VAL A 231 18.73 -2.85 -10.62
N ASN A 232 19.94 -2.67 -11.16
CA ASN A 232 20.14 -2.42 -12.59
C ASN A 232 20.19 -3.71 -13.41
N ASP A 233 20.43 -4.85 -12.77
CA ASP A 233 20.42 -6.17 -13.38
C ASP A 233 19.06 -6.84 -13.16
N VAL A 234 18.05 -6.40 -13.90
CA VAL A 234 16.69 -6.96 -13.85
C VAL A 234 16.63 -8.25 -14.67
N GLY A 235 16.28 -9.36 -14.02
CA GLY A 235 16.25 -10.72 -14.59
C GLY A 235 14.87 -11.28 -14.91
N ILE A 236 13.79 -10.49 -14.80
CA ILE A 236 12.41 -10.94 -15.10
C ILE A 236 12.28 -11.46 -16.53
N ASP A 237 12.98 -10.87 -17.49
CA ASP A 237 13.03 -11.30 -18.90
C ASP A 237 14.25 -12.19 -19.23
N SER A 238 14.94 -12.72 -18.22
CA SER A 238 16.01 -13.70 -18.47
C SER A 238 15.45 -14.98 -19.09
N GLU A 239 16.30 -15.71 -19.83
CA GLU A 239 15.91 -16.98 -20.47
C GLU A 239 15.28 -17.97 -19.47
N GLY A 240 15.80 -18.03 -18.24
CA GLY A 240 15.27 -18.89 -17.19
C GLY A 240 13.91 -18.42 -16.65
N SER A 241 13.69 -17.11 -16.51
CA SER A 241 12.41 -16.55 -16.07
C SER A 241 11.31 -16.77 -17.10
N ILE A 242 11.60 -16.53 -18.38
CA ILE A 242 10.67 -16.78 -19.47
C ILE A 242 10.36 -18.28 -19.57
N ALA A 243 11.37 -19.16 -19.43
CA ALA A 243 11.16 -20.61 -19.46
C ALA A 243 10.30 -21.11 -18.28
N ALA A 244 10.43 -20.52 -17.09
CA ALA A 244 9.57 -20.83 -15.95
C ALA A 244 8.12 -20.40 -16.20
N LEU A 245 7.90 -19.22 -16.77
CA LEU A 245 6.56 -18.76 -17.08
C LEU A 245 5.94 -19.57 -18.23
N ALA A 246 6.74 -19.97 -19.23
CA ALA A 246 6.32 -20.88 -20.30
C ALA A 246 5.93 -22.28 -19.77
N TRP A 247 6.47 -22.71 -18.63
CA TRP A 247 6.02 -23.94 -17.96
C TRP A 247 4.59 -23.77 -17.43
N LEU A 248 4.25 -22.64 -16.81
CA LEU A 248 2.87 -22.33 -16.40
C LEU A 248 1.94 -22.16 -17.62
N GLU A 249 2.39 -21.43 -18.64
CA GLU A 249 1.70 -21.28 -19.92
C GLU A 249 1.28 -22.64 -20.48
N SER A 250 2.17 -23.65 -20.41
CA SER A 250 1.87 -24.99 -20.91
C SER A 250 0.73 -25.70 -20.16
N LEU A 251 0.58 -25.44 -18.85
CA LEU A 251 -0.54 -25.97 -18.06
C LEU A 251 -1.84 -25.22 -18.40
N ALA A 252 -1.77 -23.89 -18.57
CA ALA A 252 -2.91 -23.06 -18.97
C ALA A 252 -3.43 -23.48 -20.36
N ASP A 253 -2.56 -23.59 -21.36
CA ASP A 253 -2.90 -24.01 -22.72
C ASP A 253 -3.50 -25.41 -22.78
N ALA A 254 -3.08 -26.29 -21.87
CA ALA A 254 -3.63 -27.64 -21.73
C ALA A 254 -4.97 -27.68 -20.97
N GLY A 255 -5.43 -26.55 -20.41
CA GLY A 255 -6.61 -26.46 -19.56
C GLY A 255 -6.44 -27.16 -18.21
N GLN A 256 -5.20 -27.28 -17.73
CA GLN A 256 -4.82 -27.99 -16.51
C GLN A 256 -4.67 -27.08 -15.29
N MET A 257 -4.99 -25.80 -15.45
CA MET A 257 -5.08 -24.83 -14.37
C MET A 257 -6.26 -23.87 -14.63
N PRO A 258 -6.86 -23.28 -13.57
CA PRO A 258 -7.89 -22.28 -13.75
C PRO A 258 -7.30 -20.94 -14.24
N ASP A 259 -8.06 -20.21 -15.06
CA ASP A 259 -7.68 -18.88 -15.58
C ASP A 259 -7.45 -17.85 -14.46
N SER A 260 -8.15 -18.02 -13.34
CA SER A 260 -7.94 -17.24 -12.13
C SER A 260 -8.41 -18.02 -10.91
N VAL A 261 -7.61 -18.00 -9.86
CA VAL A 261 -7.96 -18.58 -8.56
C VAL A 261 -7.39 -17.69 -7.46
N ASP A 262 -8.24 -17.31 -6.50
CA ASP A 262 -7.76 -16.58 -5.32
C ASP A 262 -7.12 -17.52 -4.30
N TYR A 263 -6.48 -16.93 -3.27
CA TYR A 263 -5.81 -17.67 -2.20
C TYR A 263 -6.73 -18.70 -1.53
N ASP A 264 -7.96 -18.31 -1.21
CA ASP A 264 -8.87 -19.16 -0.45
C ASP A 264 -9.39 -20.32 -1.28
N VAL A 265 -9.68 -20.08 -2.56
CA VAL A 265 -10.09 -21.13 -3.50
C VAL A 265 -8.92 -22.08 -3.77
N MET A 266 -7.70 -21.59 -4.00
CA MET A 266 -6.50 -22.42 -4.20
C MET A 266 -6.32 -23.41 -3.06
N HIS A 267 -6.38 -22.92 -1.82
CA HIS A 267 -6.26 -23.77 -0.65
C HIS A 267 -7.47 -24.70 -0.46
N THR A 268 -8.69 -24.24 -0.75
CA THR A 268 -9.88 -25.10 -0.67
C THR A 268 -9.74 -26.30 -1.61
N LEU A 269 -9.23 -26.09 -2.83
CA LEU A 269 -8.98 -27.15 -3.81
C LEU A 269 -7.92 -28.14 -3.31
N PHE A 270 -6.84 -27.67 -2.68
CA PHE A 270 -5.86 -28.56 -2.08
C PHE A 270 -6.42 -29.36 -0.89
N GLU A 271 -7.17 -28.68 -0.01
CA GLU A 271 -7.78 -29.24 1.19
C GLU A 271 -8.86 -30.29 0.89
N SER A 272 -9.60 -30.12 -0.22
CA SER A 272 -10.58 -31.09 -0.70
C SER A 272 -9.94 -32.25 -1.49
N GLY A 273 -8.68 -32.11 -1.91
CA GLY A 273 -7.99 -33.04 -2.80
C GLY A 273 -8.34 -32.86 -4.28
N ASP A 274 -9.00 -31.76 -4.65
CA ASP A 274 -9.24 -31.39 -6.06
C ASP A 274 -7.98 -30.79 -6.72
N ALA A 275 -7.01 -30.34 -5.92
CA ALA A 275 -5.64 -30.03 -6.34
C ALA A 275 -4.63 -30.87 -5.55
N ALA A 276 -3.65 -31.48 -6.22
CA ALA A 276 -2.72 -32.40 -5.56
C ALA A 276 -1.44 -31.75 -5.02
N MET A 277 -1.00 -30.65 -5.62
CA MET A 277 0.26 -29.98 -5.31
C MET A 277 0.11 -28.47 -5.36
N MET A 278 0.80 -27.76 -4.47
CA MET A 278 0.87 -26.29 -4.45
C MET A 278 2.16 -25.84 -3.76
N ILE A 279 2.53 -24.58 -3.93
CA ILE A 279 3.56 -23.92 -3.11
C ILE A 279 2.83 -23.02 -2.11
N SER A 280 3.20 -23.10 -0.83
CA SER A 280 2.65 -22.23 0.22
C SER A 280 3.62 -22.11 1.40
N GLY A 281 3.29 -21.30 2.40
CA GLY A 281 4.12 -21.05 3.57
C GLY A 281 3.56 -21.63 4.87
N PRO A 282 4.29 -21.44 6.00
CA PRO A 282 3.88 -21.94 7.31
C PRO A 282 2.53 -21.38 7.78
N TRP A 283 2.14 -20.20 7.30
CA TRP A 283 0.83 -19.59 7.57
C TRP A 283 -0.36 -20.44 7.09
N ALA A 284 -0.15 -21.37 6.15
CA ALA A 284 -1.19 -22.29 5.69
C ALA A 284 -1.34 -23.55 6.57
N LEU A 285 -0.39 -23.83 7.46
CA LEU A 285 -0.42 -25.03 8.31
C LEU A 285 -1.69 -25.15 9.17
N PRO A 286 -2.19 -24.09 9.84
CA PRO A 286 -3.39 -24.22 10.67
C PRO A 286 -4.60 -24.71 9.88
N ARG A 287 -4.82 -24.18 8.67
CA ARG A 287 -5.96 -24.57 7.81
C ARG A 287 -5.78 -25.96 7.20
N ILE A 288 -4.58 -26.28 6.70
CA ILE A 288 -4.28 -27.59 6.11
C ILE A 288 -4.42 -28.69 7.17
N ARG A 289 -3.86 -28.49 8.38
CA ARG A 289 -4.02 -29.43 9.51
C ARG A 289 -5.48 -29.61 9.92
N ALA A 290 -6.24 -28.51 9.95
CA ALA A 290 -7.66 -28.54 10.31
C ALA A 290 -8.52 -29.27 9.26
N SER A 291 -8.16 -29.19 7.99
CA SER A 291 -8.86 -29.90 6.90
C SER A 291 -8.77 -31.42 7.02
N GLY A 292 -7.68 -31.92 7.61
CA GLY A 292 -7.39 -33.35 7.70
C GLY A 292 -6.93 -33.99 6.39
N VAL A 293 -6.68 -33.20 5.34
CA VAL A 293 -6.04 -33.70 4.11
C VAL A 293 -4.70 -34.34 4.46
N PRO A 294 -4.36 -35.53 3.93
CA PRO A 294 -3.05 -36.10 4.17
C PRO A 294 -2.03 -35.35 3.32
N TYR A 295 -1.06 -34.69 3.95
CA TYR A 295 -0.07 -33.87 3.25
C TYR A 295 1.36 -34.15 3.70
N ALA A 296 2.30 -33.74 2.87
CA ALA A 296 3.70 -33.62 3.22
C ALA A 296 4.30 -32.35 2.59
N ILE A 297 5.37 -31.85 3.21
CA ILE A 297 6.11 -30.67 2.79
C ILE A 297 7.50 -31.09 2.36
N SER A 298 8.00 -30.52 1.26
CA SER A 298 9.34 -30.76 0.75
C SER A 298 9.98 -29.48 0.19
N ASP A 299 11.25 -29.59 -0.16
CA ASP A 299 11.96 -28.57 -0.94
C ASP A 299 11.22 -28.31 -2.28
N ILE A 300 11.41 -27.11 -2.84
CA ILE A 300 10.87 -26.77 -4.16
C ILE A 300 11.56 -27.63 -5.22
N PRO A 301 10.80 -28.26 -6.15
CA PRO A 301 11.37 -29.11 -7.19
C PRO A 301 12.46 -28.39 -8.00
N ALA A 302 13.46 -29.15 -8.43
CA ALA A 302 14.53 -28.64 -9.26
C ALA A 302 14.06 -28.43 -10.71
N GLY A 303 14.71 -27.51 -11.40
CA GLY A 303 14.53 -27.29 -12.84
C GLY A 303 15.89 -27.28 -13.56
N PRO A 304 15.91 -26.87 -14.84
CA PRO A 304 17.13 -26.81 -15.63
C PRO A 304 18.24 -25.91 -15.04
N GLY A 305 17.88 -24.91 -14.25
CA GLY A 305 18.80 -24.00 -13.56
C GLY A 305 19.32 -24.50 -12.21
N GLY A 306 18.78 -25.62 -11.70
CA GLY A 306 19.17 -26.22 -10.42
C GLY A 306 18.01 -26.28 -9.43
N PRO A 307 18.30 -26.35 -8.11
CA PRO A 307 17.25 -26.41 -7.09
C PRO A 307 16.43 -25.12 -7.08
N GLY A 308 15.11 -25.24 -6.87
CA GLY A 308 14.27 -24.07 -6.63
C GLY A 308 14.67 -23.36 -5.34
N ARG A 309 14.62 -22.04 -5.35
CA ARG A 309 15.03 -21.17 -4.24
C ARG A 309 13.89 -20.22 -3.93
N PRO A 310 13.15 -20.41 -2.82
CA PRO A 310 12.11 -19.48 -2.43
C PRO A 310 12.71 -18.17 -1.92
N PHE A 311 11.86 -17.15 -1.77
CA PHE A 311 12.21 -16.05 -0.89
C PHE A 311 12.21 -16.52 0.57
N VAL A 312 13.10 -15.92 1.36
CA VAL A 312 13.05 -15.98 2.81
C VAL A 312 12.77 -14.58 3.35
N GLY A 313 11.76 -14.51 4.21
CA GLY A 313 11.41 -13.36 5.01
C GLY A 313 11.76 -13.57 6.47
N GLY A 314 11.84 -12.47 7.22
CA GLY A 314 12.10 -12.49 8.65
C GLY A 314 11.23 -11.47 9.36
N GLN A 315 10.77 -11.83 10.55
CA GLN A 315 10.07 -10.94 11.45
C GLN A 315 10.91 -10.74 12.71
N GLY A 316 10.98 -9.50 13.19
CA GLY A 316 11.88 -9.13 14.26
C GLY A 316 11.47 -7.85 14.97
N PHE A 317 12.26 -7.50 15.97
CA PHE A 317 12.17 -6.24 16.68
C PHE A 317 13.26 -5.30 16.16
N MET A 318 12.92 -4.05 15.88
CA MET A 318 13.91 -2.99 15.59
C MET A 318 13.76 -1.87 16.62
N ILE A 319 14.87 -1.20 16.93
CA ILE A 319 14.87 -0.05 17.84
C ILE A 319 14.80 1.24 17.02
N SER A 320 13.84 2.08 17.37
CA SER A 320 13.67 3.41 16.78
C SER A 320 14.86 4.31 17.09
N ALA A 321 15.38 4.99 16.07
CA ALA A 321 16.42 6.01 16.25
C ALA A 321 15.97 7.21 17.08
N TYR A 322 14.65 7.38 17.25
CA TYR A 322 14.02 8.44 18.01
C TYR A 322 13.68 8.05 19.45
N SER A 323 14.05 6.82 19.87
CA SER A 323 13.88 6.38 21.26
C SER A 323 14.71 7.26 22.20
N GLU A 324 14.09 7.75 23.28
CA GLU A 324 14.81 8.42 24.36
C GLU A 324 15.41 7.40 25.36
N ASN A 325 15.04 6.13 25.24
CA ASN A 325 15.34 5.05 26.18
C ASN A 325 16.01 3.83 25.49
N VAL A 326 16.90 4.07 24.53
CA VAL A 326 17.59 3.02 23.74
C VAL A 326 18.15 1.88 24.59
N LEU A 327 18.86 2.19 25.69
CA LEU A 327 19.45 1.15 26.55
C LEU A 327 18.40 0.29 27.24
N LEU A 328 17.24 0.86 27.57
CA LEU A 328 16.13 0.11 28.16
C LEU A 328 15.45 -0.75 27.10
N ALA A 329 15.34 -0.25 25.86
CA ALA A 329 14.83 -1.01 24.72
C ALA A 329 15.76 -2.21 24.40
N GLU A 330 17.07 -2.00 24.36
CA GLU A 330 18.05 -3.08 24.20
C GLU A 330 17.98 -4.09 25.34
N ALA A 331 17.89 -3.64 26.59
CA ALA A 331 17.73 -4.53 27.75
C ALA A 331 16.43 -5.33 27.67
N PHE A 332 15.32 -4.72 27.24
CA PHE A 332 14.06 -5.43 27.02
C PHE A 332 14.24 -6.53 25.96
N LEU A 333 14.86 -6.24 24.81
CA LEU A 333 15.09 -7.22 23.76
C LEU A 333 16.05 -8.34 24.20
N VAL A 334 17.23 -7.96 24.70
CA VAL A 334 18.30 -8.90 25.03
C VAL A 334 17.95 -9.67 26.29
N ASP A 335 17.60 -9.03 27.39
CA ASP A 335 17.47 -9.73 28.68
C ASP A 335 16.11 -10.39 28.87
N TYR A 336 15.05 -9.85 28.27
CA TYR A 336 13.67 -10.30 28.50
C TYR A 336 13.05 -11.03 27.30
N MET A 337 13.16 -10.47 26.09
CA MET A 337 12.60 -11.09 24.89
C MET A 337 13.40 -12.29 24.40
N ALA A 338 14.74 -12.23 24.41
CA ALA A 338 15.61 -13.33 24.02
C ALA A 338 15.71 -14.40 25.13
N THR A 339 14.55 -14.96 25.49
CA THR A 339 14.34 -16.04 26.45
C THR A 339 13.37 -17.07 25.86
N LEU A 340 13.44 -18.32 26.32
CA LEU A 340 12.57 -19.38 25.84
C LEU A 340 11.08 -19.06 26.09
N GLU A 341 10.76 -18.48 27.25
CA GLU A 341 9.38 -18.15 27.63
C GLU A 341 8.78 -17.07 26.73
N SER A 342 9.47 -15.94 26.56
CA SER A 342 8.99 -14.83 25.72
C SER A 342 8.87 -15.24 24.25
N MET A 343 9.85 -15.99 23.73
CA MET A 343 9.80 -16.48 22.35
C MET A 343 8.70 -17.53 22.14
N GLN A 344 8.42 -18.37 23.14
CA GLN A 344 7.30 -19.33 23.07
C GLN A 344 5.96 -18.60 22.98
N VAL A 345 5.75 -17.54 23.76
CA VAL A 345 4.51 -16.75 23.70
C VAL A 345 4.30 -16.13 22.31
N LEU A 346 5.35 -15.60 21.69
CA LEU A 346 5.28 -15.11 20.31
C LEU A 346 4.95 -16.21 19.31
N TYR A 347 5.61 -17.37 19.44
CA TYR A 347 5.37 -18.51 18.56
C TYR A 347 3.94 -19.05 18.70
N ASP A 348 3.39 -19.14 19.90
CA ASP A 348 2.03 -19.63 20.13
C ASP A 348 0.98 -18.70 19.51
N ALA A 349 1.29 -17.40 19.38
CA ALA A 349 0.42 -16.40 18.76
C ALA A 349 0.47 -16.43 17.22
N ASP A 350 1.65 -16.63 16.64
CA ASP A 350 1.84 -16.81 15.19
C ASP A 350 2.88 -17.91 14.93
N PRO A 351 2.44 -19.18 14.77
CA PRO A 351 3.33 -20.32 14.65
C PRO A 351 4.14 -20.31 13.34
N ARG A 352 5.30 -19.66 13.37
CA ARG A 352 6.31 -19.63 12.31
C ARG A 352 7.60 -20.31 12.76
N PRO A 353 8.46 -20.78 11.84
CA PRO A 353 9.78 -21.29 12.21
C PRO A 353 10.54 -20.27 13.10
N PRO A 354 10.82 -20.62 14.38
CA PRO A 354 11.47 -19.68 15.28
C PRO A 354 12.89 -19.34 14.83
N ALA A 355 13.25 -18.06 14.91
CA ALA A 355 14.63 -17.63 14.74
C ALA A 355 15.49 -17.96 15.98
N PHE A 356 14.88 -18.09 17.15
CA PHE A 356 15.53 -18.42 18.41
C PHE A 356 15.75 -19.93 18.54
N LEU A 357 17.00 -20.37 18.43
CA LEU A 357 17.40 -21.77 18.38
C LEU A 357 16.97 -22.59 19.61
N PRO A 358 17.06 -22.08 20.85
CA PRO A 358 16.59 -22.85 22.00
C PRO A 358 15.09 -23.16 21.96
N LEU A 359 14.28 -22.30 21.35
CA LEU A 359 12.86 -22.61 21.12
C LEU A 359 12.72 -23.63 20.00
N LEU A 360 13.38 -23.40 18.86
CA LEU A 360 13.36 -24.31 17.71
C LEU A 360 13.73 -25.75 18.10
N GLU A 361 14.75 -25.93 18.95
CA GLU A 361 15.20 -27.25 19.45
C GLU A 361 14.18 -27.98 20.35
N THR A 362 13.21 -27.26 20.91
CA THR A 362 12.13 -27.86 21.71
C THR A 362 10.93 -28.29 20.89
N LEU A 363 10.82 -27.79 19.65
CA LEU A 363 9.72 -28.11 18.74
C LEU A 363 10.02 -29.43 18.01
N ASP A 364 9.17 -30.43 18.24
CA ASP A 364 9.15 -31.69 17.46
C ASP A 364 8.02 -31.61 16.42
N ASP A 365 8.16 -30.65 15.50
CA ASP A 365 7.20 -30.42 14.42
C ASP A 365 7.85 -30.74 13.07
N PRO A 366 7.47 -31.86 12.41
CA PRO A 366 8.06 -32.27 11.14
C PRO A 366 7.81 -31.24 10.03
N ASP A 367 6.76 -30.44 10.10
CA ASP A 367 6.46 -29.42 9.09
C ASP A 367 7.44 -28.25 9.21
N LEU A 368 7.77 -27.82 10.43
CA LEU A 368 8.76 -26.76 10.63
C LEU A 368 10.16 -27.20 10.19
N ALA A 369 10.52 -28.46 10.45
CA ALA A 369 11.77 -29.04 9.95
C ALA A 369 11.80 -29.08 8.41
N ALA A 370 10.67 -29.38 7.76
CA ALA A 370 10.54 -29.35 6.31
C ALA A 370 10.67 -27.92 5.75
N PHE A 371 10.06 -26.91 6.40
CA PHE A 371 10.24 -25.51 6.02
C PHE A 371 11.69 -25.06 6.15
N GLN A 372 12.38 -25.46 7.22
CA GLN A 372 13.81 -25.17 7.40
C GLN A 372 14.67 -25.79 6.29
N SER A 373 14.35 -27.01 5.86
CA SER A 373 15.00 -27.66 4.70
C SER A 373 14.75 -26.85 3.42
N ALA A 374 13.48 -26.55 3.13
CA ALA A 374 13.08 -25.81 1.93
C ALA A 374 13.66 -24.39 1.88
N GLY A 375 13.93 -23.78 3.04
CA GLY A 375 14.51 -22.45 3.17
C GLY A 375 16.04 -22.43 3.18
N ALA A 376 16.72 -23.59 3.18
CA ALA A 376 18.17 -23.65 3.39
C ALA A 376 19.00 -22.95 2.30
N ASN A 377 18.45 -22.83 1.08
CA ASN A 377 19.05 -22.16 -0.07
C ASN A 377 18.29 -20.88 -0.51
N ALA A 378 17.33 -20.44 0.31
CA ALA A 378 16.45 -19.32 -0.01
C ALA A 378 17.22 -18.00 -0.21
N LEU A 379 16.58 -17.09 -0.93
CA LEU A 379 17.10 -15.74 -1.18
C LEU A 379 16.36 -14.73 -0.30
N PRO A 380 17.05 -13.79 0.36
CA PRO A 380 16.38 -12.71 1.09
C PRO A 380 15.40 -11.97 0.19
N GLN A 381 14.22 -11.63 0.70
CA GLN A 381 13.30 -10.80 -0.06
C GLN A 381 13.92 -9.41 -0.32
N PRO A 382 13.91 -8.88 -1.57
CA PRO A 382 14.44 -7.56 -1.83
C PRO A 382 13.67 -6.47 -1.09
N SER A 383 14.41 -5.51 -0.54
CA SER A 383 13.89 -4.37 0.22
C SER A 383 14.11 -3.03 -0.50
N VAL A 384 14.25 -3.06 -1.82
CA VAL A 384 14.66 -1.89 -2.61
C VAL A 384 13.48 -0.91 -2.79
N PRO A 385 13.71 0.42 -2.86
CA PRO A 385 12.65 1.37 -3.16
C PRO A 385 11.88 0.99 -4.43
N GLY A 386 10.54 1.08 -4.40
CA GLY A 386 9.68 0.74 -5.54
C GLY A 386 9.27 -0.72 -5.63
N MET A 387 9.72 -1.58 -4.70
CA MET A 387 9.44 -3.01 -4.74
C MET A 387 7.94 -3.36 -4.79
N THR A 388 7.06 -2.54 -4.19
CA THR A 388 5.59 -2.72 -4.32
C THR A 388 5.12 -2.68 -5.77
N SER A 389 5.64 -1.73 -6.57
CA SER A 389 5.33 -1.64 -8.00
C SER A 389 5.97 -2.78 -8.79
N VAL A 390 7.19 -3.21 -8.39
CA VAL A 390 7.86 -4.37 -8.98
C VAL A 390 7.03 -5.65 -8.80
N TRP A 391 6.49 -5.87 -7.60
CA TRP A 391 5.57 -6.97 -7.32
C TRP A 391 4.36 -6.94 -8.25
N GLY A 392 3.74 -5.77 -8.42
CA GLY A 392 2.60 -5.60 -9.32
C GLY A 392 2.93 -5.93 -10.78
N ALA A 393 3.99 -5.34 -11.33
CA ALA A 393 4.39 -5.58 -12.73
C ALA A 393 4.69 -7.05 -13.00
N TRP A 394 5.41 -7.70 -12.09
CA TRP A 394 5.77 -9.11 -12.19
C TRP A 394 4.54 -10.03 -12.06
N ALA A 395 3.67 -9.78 -11.08
CA ALA A 395 2.42 -10.52 -10.87
C ALA A 395 1.44 -10.40 -12.05
N ASN A 396 1.34 -9.20 -12.65
CA ASN A 396 0.52 -8.97 -13.82
C ASN A 396 1.02 -9.78 -15.02
N GLY A 397 2.34 -9.81 -15.25
CA GLY A 397 2.94 -10.63 -16.31
C GLY A 397 2.57 -12.12 -16.18
N ILE A 398 2.62 -12.67 -14.96
CA ILE A 398 2.18 -14.06 -14.70
C ILE A 398 0.69 -14.23 -15.02
N THR A 399 -0.13 -13.28 -14.59
CA THR A 399 -1.60 -13.33 -14.75
C THR A 399 -2.01 -13.30 -16.22
N PHE A 400 -1.42 -12.43 -17.04
CA PHE A 400 -1.72 -12.34 -18.46
C PHE A 400 -1.41 -13.63 -19.22
N VAL A 401 -0.37 -14.36 -18.81
CA VAL A 401 -0.04 -15.65 -19.41
C VAL A 401 -1.03 -16.74 -19.00
N ILE A 402 -1.38 -16.84 -17.71
CA ILE A 402 -2.37 -17.81 -17.24
C ILE A 402 -3.73 -17.60 -17.93
N GLN A 403 -4.09 -16.34 -18.21
CA GLN A 403 -5.33 -15.97 -18.90
C GLN A 403 -5.25 -16.09 -20.44
N GLY A 404 -4.09 -16.44 -20.98
CA GLY A 404 -3.86 -16.55 -22.43
C GLY A 404 -3.91 -15.21 -23.18
N GLU A 405 -3.71 -14.09 -22.49
CA GLU A 405 -3.70 -12.74 -23.07
C GLU A 405 -2.36 -12.42 -23.76
N LEU A 406 -1.25 -12.90 -23.19
CA LEU A 406 0.11 -12.72 -23.70
C LEU A 406 0.88 -14.04 -23.64
N THR A 407 1.89 -14.17 -24.50
CA THR A 407 2.87 -15.27 -24.36
C THR A 407 3.82 -15.01 -23.19
N ALA A 408 4.48 -16.06 -22.69
CA ALA A 408 5.49 -15.91 -21.65
C ALA A 408 6.62 -14.92 -21.98
N GLU A 409 7.07 -14.90 -23.25
CA GLU A 409 8.12 -13.99 -23.72
C GLU A 409 7.63 -12.54 -23.74
N GLU A 410 6.43 -12.28 -24.26
CA GLU A 410 5.84 -10.92 -24.30
C GLU A 410 5.61 -10.38 -22.88
N ALA A 411 4.93 -11.17 -22.04
CA ALA A 411 4.54 -10.73 -20.70
C ALA A 411 5.74 -10.40 -19.81
N PHE A 412 6.79 -11.22 -19.82
CA PHE A 412 7.98 -10.97 -19.01
C PHE A 412 8.93 -9.95 -19.62
N THR A 413 8.94 -9.76 -20.95
CA THR A 413 9.63 -8.61 -21.55
C THR A 413 8.98 -7.29 -21.09
N ASP A 414 7.65 -7.22 -21.11
CA ASP A 414 6.90 -6.03 -20.68
C ASP A 414 7.04 -5.78 -19.18
N ALA A 415 6.95 -6.83 -18.35
CA ALA A 415 7.17 -6.71 -16.91
C ALA A 415 8.60 -6.27 -16.59
N ALA A 416 9.61 -6.81 -17.27
CA ALA A 416 11.00 -6.41 -17.06
C ALA A 416 11.25 -4.95 -17.48
N ALA A 417 10.62 -4.48 -18.56
CA ALA A 417 10.69 -3.07 -18.96
C ALA A 417 10.12 -2.14 -17.87
N GLN A 418 8.93 -2.47 -17.34
CA GLN A 418 8.31 -1.74 -16.24
C GLN A 418 9.20 -1.75 -14.99
N VAL A 419 9.77 -2.90 -14.63
CA VAL A 419 10.64 -3.01 -13.45
C VAL A 419 11.93 -2.20 -13.61
N ARG A 420 12.55 -2.19 -14.79
CA ARG A 420 13.71 -1.33 -15.07
C ARG A 420 13.37 0.14 -14.92
N GLU A 421 12.19 0.57 -15.37
CA GLU A 421 11.72 1.94 -15.19
C GLU A 421 11.54 2.27 -13.70
N ILE A 422 10.82 1.42 -12.95
CA ILE A 422 10.59 1.58 -11.50
C ILE A 422 11.93 1.69 -10.74
N MET A 423 12.93 0.89 -11.12
CA MET A 423 14.25 0.94 -10.49
C MET A 423 15.05 2.18 -10.89
N ALA A 424 14.96 2.61 -12.16
CA ALA A 424 15.64 3.81 -12.64
C ALA A 424 15.14 5.10 -11.95
N THR A 425 13.89 5.13 -11.52
CA THR A 425 13.28 6.26 -10.81
C THR A 425 13.36 6.15 -9.28
N GLY A 426 14.06 5.14 -8.75
CA GLY A 426 14.24 4.95 -7.30
C GLY A 426 12.95 4.64 -6.55
N GLY A 427 12.00 3.97 -7.21
CA GLY A 427 10.69 3.65 -6.63
C GLY A 427 9.75 4.83 -6.49
N VAL A 428 10.19 6.03 -6.84
CA VAL A 428 9.28 7.13 -7.16
C VAL A 428 8.66 6.76 -8.49
N VAL A 429 7.39 6.42 -8.48
CA VAL A 429 6.63 6.19 -9.70
C VAL A 429 6.46 7.55 -10.40
N VAL A 430 7.53 8.03 -11.04
CA VAL A 430 7.45 9.03 -12.10
C VAL A 430 7.09 8.21 -13.33
N VAL A 431 5.79 8.00 -13.48
CA VAL A 431 5.21 7.37 -14.65
C VAL A 431 5.60 8.22 -15.87
N GLU A 432 6.66 7.89 -16.61
CA GLU A 432 6.74 8.28 -18.02
C GLU A 432 5.97 7.25 -18.83
N VAL A 433 4.67 7.10 -18.53
CA VAL A 433 3.73 6.46 -19.44
C VAL A 433 3.68 7.37 -20.64
N ALA A 434 4.09 6.87 -21.81
CA ALA A 434 3.56 7.46 -23.03
C ALA A 434 2.04 7.35 -22.94
N GLY A 435 1.35 8.48 -22.78
CA GLY A 435 -0.11 8.50 -22.71
C GLY A 435 -0.72 7.77 -23.90
N ASP A 436 -1.93 7.24 -23.72
CA ASP A 436 -2.67 6.63 -24.80
C ASP A 436 -2.76 7.57 -26.01
N PRO A 437 -2.88 7.06 -27.25
CA PRO A 437 -3.10 7.93 -28.41
C PRO A 437 -4.38 8.76 -28.19
N PRO A 438 -4.31 10.10 -28.23
CA PRO A 438 -5.49 10.92 -28.03
C PRO A 438 -6.48 10.80 -29.21
N PRO A 439 -7.77 11.11 -29.00
CA PRO A 439 -8.77 11.13 -30.06
C PRO A 439 -8.35 12.07 -31.20
N ALA A 440 -8.59 11.64 -32.45
CA ALA A 440 -8.18 12.39 -33.63
C ALA A 440 -8.85 13.79 -33.76
N ASP A 441 -9.93 14.02 -33.03
CA ASP A 441 -10.70 15.27 -32.97
C ASP A 441 -10.38 16.13 -31.74
N GLY A 442 -9.40 15.73 -30.91
CA GLY A 442 -8.92 16.47 -29.74
C GLY A 442 -7.56 17.16 -29.94
N PRO A 443 -7.01 17.78 -28.88
CA PRO A 443 -5.64 18.28 -28.88
C PRO A 443 -4.65 17.11 -29.02
N THR A 444 -3.51 17.36 -29.67
CA THR A 444 -2.43 16.37 -29.76
C THR A 444 -1.53 16.38 -28.54
N ASN A 445 -1.49 17.50 -27.82
CA ASN A 445 -0.68 17.72 -26.63
C ASN A 445 -1.43 18.63 -25.68
N VAL A 446 -1.24 18.40 -24.37
CA VAL A 446 -1.75 19.25 -23.31
C VAL A 446 -0.63 19.44 -22.31
N SER A 447 -0.37 20.68 -21.91
CA SER A 447 0.65 20.99 -20.91
C SER A 447 0.10 21.87 -19.80
N ILE A 448 0.82 21.89 -18.67
CA ILE A 448 0.54 22.76 -17.52
C ILE A 448 1.64 23.83 -17.38
N PRO A 449 1.70 24.83 -18.28
CA PRO A 449 2.64 25.94 -18.13
C PRO A 449 2.28 26.86 -16.96
N GLY A 450 3.31 27.31 -16.24
CA GLY A 450 3.17 28.14 -15.06
C GLY A 450 4.51 28.56 -14.45
N SER A 451 4.46 29.20 -13.29
CA SER A 451 5.65 29.48 -12.45
C SER A 451 6.23 28.22 -11.79
N LEU A 452 5.61 27.06 -12.02
CA LEU A 452 6.03 25.75 -11.56
C LEU A 452 6.94 25.03 -12.58
N ASN A 453 7.06 25.53 -13.81
CA ASN A 453 7.78 24.81 -14.87
C ASN A 453 9.26 24.62 -14.55
N MET A 454 9.94 25.64 -14.01
CA MET A 454 11.34 25.44 -13.60
C MET A 454 11.50 24.39 -12.50
N ALA A 455 10.52 24.26 -11.60
CA ALA A 455 10.52 23.22 -10.57
C ALA A 455 10.28 21.83 -11.16
N MET A 456 9.53 21.73 -12.27
CA MET A 456 9.37 20.50 -13.06
C MET A 456 10.59 20.17 -13.93
N GLY A 457 11.59 21.04 -14.03
CA GLY A 457 12.80 20.82 -14.84
C GLY A 457 12.81 21.53 -16.21
N CYS A 458 11.80 22.34 -16.52
CA CYS A 458 11.76 23.13 -17.75
C CYS A 458 12.88 24.19 -17.83
N ALA A 459 13.22 24.59 -19.05
CA ALA A 459 14.20 25.66 -19.31
C ALA A 459 13.80 27.05 -18.76
N GLY A 460 12.54 27.24 -18.39
CA GLY A 460 12.00 28.48 -17.83
C GLY A 460 10.54 28.34 -17.43
N ASP A 461 10.01 29.39 -16.80
CA ASP A 461 8.60 29.48 -16.43
C ASP A 461 7.70 29.88 -17.61
N TRP A 462 6.44 29.44 -17.56
CA TRP A 462 5.41 29.73 -18.56
C TRP A 462 5.75 29.23 -19.98
N VAL A 463 6.34 28.04 -20.06
CA VAL A 463 6.82 27.42 -21.31
C VAL A 463 5.81 26.34 -21.75
N PRO A 464 4.89 26.62 -22.69
CA PRO A 464 3.80 25.71 -23.05
C PRO A 464 4.28 24.47 -23.82
N ASP A 465 5.46 24.53 -24.44
CA ASP A 465 6.09 23.43 -25.18
C ASP A 465 7.15 22.68 -24.34
N CYS A 466 7.20 22.94 -23.02
CA CYS A 466 8.07 22.18 -22.13
C CYS A 466 7.64 20.72 -22.10
N ALA A 467 8.57 19.80 -22.35
CA ALA A 467 8.31 18.36 -22.34
C ALA A 467 8.01 17.87 -20.92
N GLU A 468 8.72 18.43 -19.95
CA GLU A 468 8.63 18.06 -18.53
C GLU A 468 7.34 18.53 -17.86
N ALA A 469 6.53 19.36 -18.52
CA ALA A 469 5.24 19.86 -18.03
C ALA A 469 4.05 19.34 -18.85
N GLN A 470 4.26 18.31 -19.68
CA GLN A 470 3.20 17.69 -20.47
C GLN A 470 2.30 16.81 -19.59
N LEU A 471 1.01 16.85 -19.89
CA LEU A 471 0.05 15.87 -19.43
C LEU A 471 -0.01 14.68 -20.39
N LEU A 472 -0.37 13.53 -19.86
CA LEU A 472 -0.52 12.28 -20.59
C LEU A 472 -2.00 11.99 -20.80
N TYR A 473 -2.39 11.59 -22.01
CA TYR A 473 -3.77 11.19 -22.25
C TYR A 473 -4.04 9.82 -21.64
N ASN A 474 -5.14 9.71 -20.90
CA ASN A 474 -5.63 8.49 -20.27
C ASN A 474 -6.95 8.10 -20.96
N ALA A 475 -6.95 7.03 -21.75
CA ALA A 475 -8.12 6.61 -22.52
C ALA A 475 -9.23 6.00 -21.64
N ASN A 476 -8.87 5.41 -20.49
CA ASN A 476 -9.82 4.88 -19.52
C ASN A 476 -10.66 6.00 -18.91
N GLY A 477 -10.03 7.11 -18.53
CA GLY A 477 -10.66 8.31 -17.99
C GLY A 477 -11.19 9.29 -19.03
N ASP A 478 -10.71 9.20 -20.28
CA ASP A 478 -10.91 10.18 -21.36
C ASP A 478 -10.51 11.62 -20.96
N VAL A 479 -9.38 11.73 -20.28
CA VAL A 479 -8.82 12.99 -19.75
C VAL A 479 -7.31 13.04 -19.96
N TRP A 480 -6.73 14.22 -19.81
CA TRP A 480 -5.28 14.42 -19.74
C TRP A 480 -4.86 14.54 -18.28
N MET A 481 -3.87 13.78 -17.85
CA MET A 481 -3.39 13.84 -16.48
C MET A 481 -1.90 13.55 -16.37
N ASN A 482 -1.27 14.11 -15.34
CA ASN A 482 0.09 13.74 -14.95
C ASN A 482 0.33 14.20 -13.51
N THR A 483 1.36 13.62 -12.88
CA THR A 483 1.69 13.87 -11.48
C THR A 483 3.14 14.34 -11.38
N PHE A 484 3.35 15.42 -10.62
CA PHE A 484 4.66 16.03 -10.46
C PHE A 484 4.96 16.25 -8.99
N THR A 485 6.20 15.99 -8.57
CA THR A 485 6.67 16.39 -7.24
C THR A 485 7.19 17.82 -7.31
N LEU A 486 6.54 18.71 -6.57
CA LEU A 486 6.84 20.13 -6.55
C LEU A 486 7.32 20.53 -5.15
N PRO A 487 8.39 21.35 -5.04
CA PRO A 487 8.85 21.83 -3.74
C PRO A 487 7.84 22.80 -3.11
N ALA A 488 8.03 23.10 -1.82
CA ALA A 488 7.24 24.11 -1.12
C ALA A 488 7.31 25.47 -1.84
N GLY A 489 6.17 26.11 -2.04
CA GLY A 489 6.11 27.39 -2.75
C GLY A 489 4.71 27.82 -3.16
N SER A 490 4.64 29.06 -3.64
CA SER A 490 3.45 29.65 -4.26
C SER A 490 3.60 29.61 -5.77
N TYR A 491 2.68 28.93 -6.44
CA TYR A 491 2.70 28.71 -7.88
C TYR A 491 1.43 29.23 -8.56
N GLU A 492 1.57 29.56 -9.84
CA GLU A 492 0.45 29.83 -10.73
C GLU A 492 0.60 29.01 -12.01
N TYR A 493 -0.50 28.49 -12.55
CA TYR A 493 -0.49 27.68 -13.77
C TYR A 493 -1.74 27.87 -14.64
N LYS A 494 -1.67 27.35 -15.87
CA LYS A 494 -2.75 27.21 -16.84
C LYS A 494 -2.59 25.92 -17.62
N VAL A 495 -3.62 25.55 -18.38
CA VAL A 495 -3.54 24.53 -19.42
C VAL A 495 -3.25 25.19 -20.75
N ALA A 496 -2.29 24.67 -21.52
CA ALA A 496 -2.05 25.05 -22.90
C ALA A 496 -2.24 23.84 -23.82
N LEU A 497 -2.93 24.04 -24.95
CA LEU A 497 -3.16 22.98 -25.93
C LEU A 497 -2.15 23.05 -27.09
N ASN A 498 -1.77 21.89 -27.60
CA ASN A 498 -0.92 21.73 -28.77
C ASN A 498 0.44 22.45 -28.66
N ASN A 499 0.98 22.54 -27.44
CA ASN A 499 2.26 23.18 -27.13
C ASN A 499 2.33 24.68 -27.48
N THR A 500 1.19 25.36 -27.62
CA THR A 500 1.14 26.81 -27.86
C THR A 500 0.14 27.49 -26.93
N TRP A 501 0.23 28.82 -26.85
CA TRP A 501 -0.76 29.64 -26.16
C TRP A 501 -1.99 29.97 -27.01
N ASP A 502 -2.08 29.45 -28.24
CA ASP A 502 -3.19 29.78 -29.14
C ASP A 502 -4.55 29.40 -28.55
N GLU A 503 -4.57 28.30 -27.78
CA GLU A 503 -5.72 27.83 -27.03
C GLU A 503 -5.27 27.37 -25.63
N ASN A 504 -5.82 28.02 -24.60
CA ASN A 504 -5.43 27.80 -23.22
C ASN A 504 -6.62 28.05 -22.29
N TYR A 505 -6.59 27.36 -21.15
CA TYR A 505 -7.65 27.39 -20.15
C TYR A 505 -7.07 27.62 -18.75
N GLY A 506 -7.79 28.39 -17.95
CA GLY A 506 -7.40 28.71 -16.58
C GLY A 506 -8.55 28.47 -15.62
N GLY A 507 -8.59 29.24 -14.53
CA GLY A 507 -9.66 29.14 -13.53
C GLY A 507 -11.05 29.25 -14.17
N ARG A 508 -11.99 28.42 -13.67
CA ARG A 508 -13.37 28.31 -14.15
C ARG A 508 -13.56 27.76 -15.56
N ALA A 509 -12.58 27.01 -16.09
CA ALA A 509 -12.60 26.47 -17.46
C ALA A 509 -12.72 27.55 -18.56
N ASP A 510 -12.43 28.80 -18.22
CA ASP A 510 -12.52 29.92 -19.16
C ASP A 510 -11.34 29.87 -20.13
N ARG A 511 -11.65 29.97 -21.42
CA ARG A 511 -10.63 30.19 -22.46
C ARG A 511 -9.93 31.53 -22.18
N ASP A 512 -8.61 31.52 -22.18
CA ASP A 512 -7.79 32.67 -21.78
C ASP A 512 -8.09 33.18 -20.35
N GLY A 513 -8.65 32.31 -19.50
CA GLY A 513 -9.07 32.61 -18.13
C GLY A 513 -7.95 33.06 -17.19
N ALA A 514 -8.27 33.33 -15.93
CA ALA A 514 -7.25 33.67 -14.93
C ALA A 514 -6.32 32.48 -14.64
N ASN A 515 -5.10 32.75 -14.17
CA ASN A 515 -4.20 31.68 -13.71
C ASN A 515 -4.83 30.94 -12.52
N VAL A 516 -4.60 29.64 -12.41
CA VAL A 516 -4.94 28.84 -11.23
C VAL A 516 -3.78 28.94 -10.24
N THR A 517 -4.09 29.24 -8.98
CA THR A 517 -3.09 29.39 -7.91
C THR A 517 -2.92 28.06 -7.16
N LEU A 518 -1.69 27.70 -6.82
CA LEU A 518 -1.34 26.48 -6.07
C LEU A 518 -0.36 26.84 -4.96
N GLU A 519 -0.69 26.53 -3.71
CA GLU A 519 0.12 26.84 -2.54
C GLU A 519 0.55 25.54 -1.85
N LEU A 520 1.87 25.30 -1.79
CA LEU A 520 2.45 24.10 -1.21
C LEU A 520 3.26 24.46 0.03
N ALA A 521 2.89 23.92 1.19
CA ALA A 521 3.56 24.20 2.46
C ALA A 521 4.90 23.45 2.61
N GLU A 522 5.01 22.32 1.92
CA GLU A 522 6.18 21.43 1.88
C GLU A 522 6.30 20.85 0.46
N GLU A 523 7.29 19.98 0.23
CA GLU A 523 7.35 19.24 -1.02
C GLU A 523 6.12 18.34 -1.15
N THR A 524 5.37 18.48 -2.25
CA THR A 524 4.10 17.77 -2.43
C THR A 524 4.04 17.18 -3.82
N THR A 525 3.58 15.93 -3.88
CA THR A 525 3.22 15.28 -5.12
C THR A 525 1.83 15.77 -5.55
N VAL A 526 1.76 16.45 -6.69
CA VAL A 526 0.55 17.08 -7.20
C VAL A 526 0.13 16.42 -8.50
N THR A 527 -1.08 15.86 -8.52
CA THR A 527 -1.72 15.34 -9.74
C THR A 527 -2.53 16.44 -10.39
N PHE A 528 -2.28 16.71 -11.66
CA PHE A 528 -3.06 17.61 -12.49
C PHE A 528 -3.95 16.80 -13.42
N VAL A 529 -5.22 17.18 -13.53
CA VAL A 529 -6.19 16.54 -14.43
C VAL A 529 -6.88 17.62 -15.26
N TYR A 530 -6.95 17.40 -16.57
CA TYR A 530 -7.62 18.26 -17.53
C TYR A 530 -8.59 17.46 -18.39
N ASP A 531 -9.85 17.90 -18.42
CA ASP A 531 -10.88 17.35 -19.29
C ASP A 531 -11.12 18.30 -20.47
N ASN A 532 -10.78 17.84 -21.68
CA ASN A 532 -10.91 18.62 -22.91
C ASN A 532 -12.38 18.88 -23.32
N LYS A 533 -13.35 18.12 -22.80
CA LYS A 533 -14.78 18.32 -23.13
C LYS A 533 -15.39 19.46 -22.34
N THR A 534 -15.02 19.58 -21.08
CA THR A 534 -15.50 20.61 -20.15
C THR A 534 -14.54 21.80 -20.08
N ASN A 535 -13.29 21.62 -20.52
CA ASN A 535 -12.16 22.51 -20.33
C ASN A 535 -11.77 22.71 -18.87
N TRP A 536 -12.26 21.85 -17.97
CA TRP A 536 -11.97 21.93 -16.56
C TRP A 536 -10.56 21.42 -16.27
N VAL A 537 -9.85 22.13 -15.41
CA VAL A 537 -8.55 21.74 -14.88
C VAL A 537 -8.63 21.70 -13.36
N ALA A 538 -8.10 20.65 -12.77
CA ALA A 538 -8.00 20.48 -11.33
C ALA A 538 -6.60 20.01 -10.93
N ASP A 539 -6.24 20.29 -9.69
CA ASP A 539 -5.07 19.76 -9.02
C ASP A 539 -5.49 19.06 -7.72
N SER A 540 -4.73 18.04 -7.31
CA SER A 540 -5.02 17.23 -6.13
C SER A 540 -4.88 17.95 -4.78
N VAL A 541 -4.51 19.24 -4.76
CA VAL A 541 -4.33 20.03 -3.53
C VAL A 541 -5.52 20.96 -3.31
N ASN A 542 -5.94 21.70 -4.34
CA ASN A 542 -7.05 22.64 -4.26
C ASN A 542 -8.41 21.99 -4.52
N SER A 543 -8.43 20.82 -5.18
CA SER A 543 -9.67 20.16 -5.61
C SER A 543 -9.77 18.74 -5.06
N VAL A 544 -10.99 18.33 -4.73
CA VAL A 544 -11.29 16.92 -4.48
C VAL A 544 -11.43 16.21 -5.83
N ILE A 545 -10.59 15.22 -6.10
CA ILE A 545 -10.75 14.35 -7.27
C ILE A 545 -11.77 13.27 -6.91
N ALA A 546 -13.06 13.55 -7.11
CA ALA A 546 -14.16 12.65 -6.76
C ALA A 546 -14.69 11.90 -8.00
N THR A 547 -14.74 10.58 -7.93
CA THR A 547 -15.41 9.73 -8.93
C THR A 547 -16.65 9.09 -8.33
N VAL A 548 -17.53 8.55 -9.18
CA VAL A 548 -18.73 7.83 -8.74
C VAL A 548 -18.70 6.40 -9.27
N PRO A 549 -18.02 5.47 -8.60
CA PRO A 549 -17.98 4.10 -9.08
C PRO A 549 -19.27 3.36 -8.78
N GLY A 550 -19.64 2.49 -9.71
CA GLY A 550 -20.92 1.81 -9.65
C GLY A 550 -21.09 0.75 -10.73
N SER A 551 -22.19 0.02 -10.67
CA SER A 551 -22.56 -1.07 -11.58
C SER A 551 -22.97 -0.60 -12.99
N TYR A 552 -22.66 0.64 -13.35
CA TYR A 552 -23.00 1.29 -14.62
C TYR A 552 -21.77 1.76 -15.39
N GLN A 553 -20.58 1.72 -14.78
CA GLN A 553 -19.39 2.37 -15.29
C GLN A 553 -18.92 1.78 -16.62
N ALA A 554 -19.07 0.47 -16.81
CA ALA A 554 -18.81 -0.17 -18.09
C ALA A 554 -19.68 0.43 -19.21
N ALA A 555 -20.92 0.80 -18.90
CA ALA A 555 -21.85 1.38 -19.88
C ALA A 555 -21.48 2.82 -20.31
N ILE A 556 -20.73 3.56 -19.49
CA ILE A 556 -20.21 4.89 -19.86
C ILE A 556 -18.79 4.83 -20.45
N GLY A 557 -18.26 3.62 -20.64
CA GLY A 557 -17.00 3.37 -21.35
C GLY A 557 -15.78 3.14 -20.46
N CYS A 558 -15.96 2.91 -19.15
CA CYS A 558 -14.88 2.41 -18.29
C CYS A 558 -14.54 0.95 -18.66
N ALA A 559 -13.32 0.51 -18.32
CA ALA A 559 -12.90 -0.88 -18.53
C ALA A 559 -13.77 -1.92 -17.79
N GLY A 560 -14.39 -1.51 -16.68
CA GLY A 560 -15.30 -2.33 -15.89
C GLY A 560 -16.20 -1.50 -14.98
N ASP A 561 -17.01 -2.20 -14.19
CA ASP A 561 -17.82 -1.60 -13.13
C ASP A 561 -17.03 -1.46 -11.83
N TRP A 562 -17.46 -0.56 -10.96
CA TRP A 562 -16.84 -0.31 -9.64
C TRP A 562 -15.36 0.08 -9.67
N ALA A 563 -14.94 0.79 -10.72
CA ALA A 563 -13.60 1.30 -10.93
C ALA A 563 -13.44 2.72 -10.35
N PRO A 564 -12.80 2.91 -9.17
CA PRO A 564 -12.58 4.22 -8.55
C PRO A 564 -11.69 5.15 -9.37
N ASP A 565 -10.81 4.57 -10.17
CA ASP A 565 -9.85 5.24 -11.05
C ASP A 565 -10.44 5.63 -12.42
N CYS A 566 -11.69 5.24 -12.73
CA CYS A 566 -12.33 5.65 -13.97
C CYS A 566 -12.89 7.08 -13.90
N LEU A 567 -12.09 8.04 -14.41
CA LEU A 567 -12.45 9.46 -14.48
C LEU A 567 -13.56 9.81 -15.48
N ARG A 568 -14.12 8.84 -16.22
CA ARG A 568 -15.37 9.06 -16.99
C ARG A 568 -16.56 9.41 -16.12
N SER A 569 -16.47 9.09 -14.82
CA SER A 569 -17.45 9.44 -13.78
C SER A 569 -16.97 10.58 -12.87
N TRP A 570 -15.99 11.37 -13.33
CA TRP A 570 -15.41 12.46 -12.55
C TRP A 570 -16.43 13.56 -12.27
N LEU A 571 -16.69 13.81 -10.98
CA LEU A 571 -17.53 14.89 -10.50
C LEU A 571 -16.70 16.19 -10.48
N GLN A 572 -17.21 17.24 -11.11
CA GLN A 572 -16.53 18.53 -11.25
C GLN A 572 -17.30 19.65 -10.53
N ASP A 573 -16.60 20.52 -9.83
CA ASP A 573 -17.13 21.72 -9.16
C ASP A 573 -16.71 22.98 -9.92
N ALA A 574 -17.40 23.24 -11.03
CA ALA A 574 -16.99 24.30 -11.95
C ALA A 574 -17.20 25.73 -11.39
N ASP A 575 -18.14 25.91 -10.45
CA ASP A 575 -18.48 27.22 -9.88
C ASP A 575 -17.82 27.48 -8.51
N GLY A 576 -17.27 26.45 -7.88
CA GLY A 576 -16.51 26.49 -6.64
C GLY A 576 -17.39 26.58 -5.40
N ASP A 577 -18.61 26.03 -5.46
CA ASP A 577 -19.57 26.06 -4.36
C ASP A 577 -19.46 24.85 -3.41
N GLY A 578 -18.58 23.90 -3.72
CA GLY A 578 -18.34 22.67 -2.97
C GLY A 578 -19.23 21.51 -3.40
N ILE A 579 -20.08 21.69 -4.40
CA ILE A 579 -20.95 20.67 -4.99
C ILE A 579 -20.36 20.19 -6.32
N TYR A 580 -19.84 18.97 -6.30
CA TYR A 580 -19.23 18.36 -7.46
C TYR A 580 -20.30 17.61 -8.26
N THR A 581 -20.33 17.80 -9.58
CA THR A 581 -21.40 17.24 -10.44
C THR A 581 -20.86 16.51 -11.65
N PHE A 582 -21.58 15.46 -12.04
CA PHE A 582 -21.34 14.67 -13.25
C PHE A 582 -22.70 14.29 -13.84
N SER A 583 -22.87 14.41 -15.16
CA SER A 583 -24.08 13.93 -15.82
C SER A 583 -23.79 13.11 -17.06
N THR A 584 -24.66 12.15 -17.35
CA THR A 584 -24.54 11.28 -18.51
C THR A 584 -25.90 10.77 -18.98
N THR A 585 -26.02 10.49 -20.27
CA THR A 585 -27.18 9.83 -20.89
C THR A 585 -26.85 8.41 -21.37
N ALA A 586 -25.63 7.94 -21.15
CA ALA A 586 -25.13 6.67 -21.69
C ALA A 586 -25.54 5.45 -20.85
N ILE A 587 -26.06 5.64 -19.63
CA ILE A 587 -26.51 4.55 -18.77
C ILE A 587 -27.83 3.97 -19.35
N PRO A 588 -27.90 2.67 -19.67
CA PRO A 588 -29.12 2.01 -20.15
C PRO A 588 -30.24 2.00 -19.10
N ALA A 589 -31.46 1.65 -19.51
CA ALA A 589 -32.55 1.45 -18.59
C ALA A 589 -32.29 0.25 -17.65
N GLY A 590 -32.45 0.44 -16.35
CA GLY A 590 -32.14 -0.58 -15.36
C GLY A 590 -32.04 -0.07 -13.93
N ASP A 591 -31.77 -0.99 -13.01
CA ASP A 591 -31.44 -0.70 -11.61
C ASP A 591 -29.93 -0.79 -11.43
N TYR A 592 -29.35 0.21 -10.79
CA TYR A 592 -27.91 0.38 -10.63
C TYR A 592 -27.56 0.77 -9.20
N GLU A 593 -26.30 0.57 -8.85
CA GLU A 593 -25.72 1.00 -7.60
C GLU A 593 -24.50 1.88 -7.83
N ALA A 594 -24.24 2.81 -6.90
CA ALA A 594 -23.07 3.68 -6.94
C ALA A 594 -22.66 4.17 -5.54
N LYS A 595 -21.41 4.64 -5.42
CA LYS A 595 -20.93 5.43 -4.26
C LYS A 595 -19.84 6.39 -4.70
N VAL A 596 -19.39 7.29 -3.83
CA VAL A 596 -18.29 8.22 -4.14
C VAL A 596 -16.97 7.64 -3.70
N ALA A 597 -15.96 7.73 -4.57
CA ALA A 597 -14.57 7.46 -4.24
C ALA A 597 -13.75 8.76 -4.38
N ILE A 598 -12.78 8.95 -3.49
CA ILE A 598 -11.92 10.14 -3.47
C ILE A 598 -10.51 9.73 -3.90
N ASN A 599 -9.89 10.59 -4.71
CA ASN A 599 -8.52 10.43 -5.21
C ASN A 599 -8.28 9.13 -5.96
N MET A 600 -9.29 8.65 -6.70
CA MET A 600 -9.19 7.47 -7.56
C MET A 600 -8.92 6.15 -6.82
N THR A 601 -9.07 6.11 -5.49
CA THR A 601 -8.90 4.90 -4.68
C THR A 601 -10.13 4.63 -3.80
N TRP A 602 -10.17 3.45 -3.19
CA TRP A 602 -11.20 3.13 -2.21
C TRP A 602 -10.87 3.59 -0.78
N ASP A 603 -9.70 4.16 -0.53
CA ASP A 603 -9.21 4.49 0.83
C ASP A 603 -10.12 5.50 1.56
N VAL A 604 -10.69 6.43 0.79
CA VAL A 604 -11.71 7.36 1.25
C VAL A 604 -12.89 7.28 0.29
N ASN A 605 -14.00 6.74 0.79
CA ASN A 605 -15.22 6.59 0.02
C ASN A 605 -16.45 6.84 0.89
N TYR A 606 -17.52 7.32 0.27
CA TYR A 606 -18.76 7.69 0.94
C TYR A 606 -19.95 7.02 0.26
N GLY A 607 -20.71 6.27 1.05
CA GLY A 607 -21.93 5.60 0.63
C GLY A 607 -23.19 6.38 1.04
N ALA A 608 -24.26 5.64 1.32
CA ALA A 608 -25.55 6.17 1.71
C ALA A 608 -25.43 7.13 2.92
N ASP A 609 -26.18 8.23 2.86
CA ASP A 609 -26.19 9.29 3.87
C ASP A 609 -24.83 9.96 4.13
N GLY A 610 -23.87 9.81 3.21
CA GLY A 610 -22.51 10.36 3.35
C GLY A 610 -21.65 9.63 4.39
N ALA A 611 -22.05 8.41 4.77
CA ALA A 611 -21.26 7.59 5.68
C ALA A 611 -19.97 7.10 5.01
N ARG A 612 -18.84 7.28 5.69
CA ARG A 612 -17.56 6.69 5.28
C ARG A 612 -17.70 5.17 5.28
N ASP A 613 -17.26 4.53 4.18
CA ASP A 613 -17.42 3.09 3.94
C ASP A 613 -18.89 2.61 4.01
N GLY A 614 -19.83 3.55 3.79
CA GLY A 614 -21.26 3.30 3.84
C GLY A 614 -21.75 2.40 2.71
N ALA A 615 -22.98 1.89 2.88
CA ALA A 615 -23.64 1.08 1.86
C ALA A 615 -23.81 1.84 0.53
N ASN A 616 -23.89 1.10 -0.59
CA ASN A 616 -24.10 1.69 -1.91
C ASN A 616 -25.46 2.41 -2.01
N LEU A 617 -25.53 3.45 -2.84
CA LEU A 617 -26.78 4.09 -3.23
C LEU A 617 -27.36 3.34 -4.43
N THR A 618 -28.62 2.92 -4.33
CA THR A 618 -29.37 2.35 -5.46
C THR A 618 -30.08 3.45 -6.24
N PHE A 619 -30.08 3.39 -7.57
CA PHE A 619 -30.88 4.27 -8.43
C PHE A 619 -31.44 3.51 -9.63
N ASN A 620 -32.55 4.01 -10.19
CA ASN A 620 -33.20 3.43 -11.37
C ASN A 620 -33.11 4.40 -12.55
N VAL A 621 -32.74 3.89 -13.72
CA VAL A 621 -32.80 4.60 -15.00
C VAL A 621 -34.05 4.14 -15.74
N PRO A 622 -35.05 5.02 -15.94
CA PRO A 622 -36.39 4.62 -16.41
C PRO A 622 -36.45 4.26 -17.90
N ALA A 623 -35.53 4.79 -18.72
CA ALA A 623 -35.45 4.52 -20.16
C ALA A 623 -34.03 4.80 -20.68
N ASP A 624 -33.63 4.11 -21.75
CA ASP A 624 -32.37 4.38 -22.44
C ASP A 624 -32.29 5.85 -22.86
N GLY A 625 -31.12 6.48 -22.66
CA GLY A 625 -30.91 7.90 -22.97
C GLY A 625 -31.46 8.88 -21.93
N THR A 626 -31.95 8.39 -20.79
CA THR A 626 -32.32 9.27 -19.66
C THR A 626 -31.08 9.94 -19.09
N GLU A 627 -31.14 11.25 -18.88
CA GLU A 627 -30.07 11.98 -18.19
C GLU A 627 -30.05 11.59 -16.72
N VAL A 628 -28.90 11.11 -16.28
CA VAL A 628 -28.58 10.82 -14.88
C VAL A 628 -27.59 11.88 -14.40
N ILE A 629 -27.91 12.53 -13.29
CA ILE A 629 -27.08 13.55 -12.66
C ILE A 629 -26.65 13.03 -11.30
N PHE A 630 -25.34 13.03 -11.08
CA PHE A 630 -24.69 12.73 -9.82
C PHE A 630 -24.22 14.06 -9.21
N SER A 631 -24.48 14.26 -7.93
CA SER A 631 -24.11 15.47 -7.20
C SER A 631 -23.56 15.09 -5.83
N PHE A 632 -22.32 15.47 -5.56
CA PHE A 632 -21.61 15.20 -4.33
C PHE A 632 -21.33 16.49 -3.57
N ASP A 633 -21.82 16.59 -2.35
CA ASP A 633 -21.52 17.70 -1.44
C ASP A 633 -20.27 17.35 -0.63
N SER A 634 -19.16 18.04 -0.91
CA SER A 634 -17.88 17.81 -0.23
C SER A 634 -17.86 18.22 1.25
N THR A 635 -18.85 18.99 1.72
CA THR A 635 -18.98 19.38 3.13
C THR A 635 -19.73 18.33 3.93
N THR A 636 -20.78 17.74 3.35
CA THR A 636 -21.62 16.73 4.02
C THR A 636 -21.26 15.30 3.64
N ASN A 637 -20.40 15.13 2.63
CA ASN A 637 -20.04 13.88 1.98
C ASN A 637 -21.22 13.13 1.33
N VAL A 638 -22.35 13.79 1.12
CA VAL A 638 -23.56 13.16 0.61
C VAL A 638 -23.54 13.13 -0.92
N LEU A 639 -23.71 11.94 -1.50
CA LEU A 639 -24.03 11.75 -2.90
C LEU A 639 -25.55 11.78 -3.11
N THR A 640 -26.00 12.53 -4.10
CA THR A 640 -27.37 12.53 -4.60
C THR A 640 -27.38 12.13 -6.07
N ILE A 641 -28.30 11.25 -6.46
CA ILE A 641 -28.45 10.75 -7.83
C ILE A 641 -29.87 11.02 -8.30
N SER A 642 -30.04 11.69 -9.44
CA SER A 642 -31.35 11.88 -10.09
C SER A 642 -31.32 11.37 -11.52
N ALA A 643 -32.33 10.58 -11.90
CA ALA A 643 -32.51 10.07 -13.26
C ALA A 643 -33.83 10.62 -13.85
N GLY A 644 -33.72 11.51 -14.83
CA GLY A 644 -34.85 12.29 -15.36
C GLY A 644 -35.14 13.55 -14.54
N ALA A 645 -35.64 14.58 -15.23
CA ALA A 645 -36.00 15.87 -14.64
C ALA A 645 -37.32 15.84 -13.84
#